data_AF-A0A3B5B961-F1
#
_entry.id   AF-A0A3B5B961-F1
#
_cell.length_a   1.000
_cell.length_b   1.000
_cell.length_c   1.000
_cell.angle_alpha   90.00
_cell.angle_beta   90.00
_cell.angle_gamma   90.00
#
_symmetry.space_group_name_H-M   'P 1'
#
loop_
_entity.id
_entity.type
_entity.pdbx_description
1 polymer ?
#
loop_
_entity_poly.entity_id
_entity_poly.type
_entity_poly.pdbx_seq_one_letter_code
_entity_poly.pdbx_strand_id
1 'polypeptide(L)'
;FYGRPWSMDQRKVLFQMQRWGLNTYLYGPKDDLKHRLLWREVYSPEEEQLRTLIIEAQSRGLRFVYALSPGQDIVFSSSCDMTLLKRKLRQVSDLGCQAFAILFDDIDHSMCQADSEAFASFAHAQVTVTNEMYRFLGEPPVFLFCPTYCGSLCSPSVSKSPYLQTVGEDLLPNITVIWTSKVISRKLSVDCLAEVESVLQRPPLIWDNLHANDYDSRRLFLGPFKGREPQLRSHLRGLLLNPNCEFEANYIPLHTLGSWHRTGKEEMKDEECEYCPDRALSAALHDWMEELNQPLQAGVCSGKGLLSESQVRLLVGLHYLPHEHGPSAQKLLQDLTWLKSNCHVVGVNSKKAPPQKVDEWRGRASRFLSLCEDIAQLHCSVVGGANRAVLYDLYPYVWDLRNTALVAKAFICWLGRVLSDSSTLGSWRNCFHCGKTTGADLLGVESEPWVFKGGVSGEVQMLLPIGSSSELFTHPPPLFPTSRLYNIRPYHSKDKVELYRMVRQLHLRTQGGQESSSAHPDVIGDCLGPCLALCPEYSFILEDELGVCGCVLGILDVRSFAKRCQASWIPAMRDKYPEDQGEYPDSLLYHFPSQLRLDALPELVDISVSRTLLTALLTALKANSQGVFCEVQPTDRQRLEFLTKLGFLEILRGEARSREGVVLGRLL
;
A
#
# COMPACT_ATOMS: atom_id res chain seq x y z
N PHE A 1 -9.53 -15.11 -1.64
CA PHE A 1 -8.49 -14.36 -0.92
C PHE A 1 -8.51 -14.68 0.58
N TYR A 2 -7.41 -14.37 1.26
CA TYR A 2 -7.28 -14.29 2.73
C TYR A 2 -7.76 -12.94 3.26
N GLY A 3 -8.22 -12.89 4.51
CA GLY A 3 -8.77 -11.68 5.14
C GLY A 3 -10.30 -11.65 5.16
N ARG A 4 -10.87 -10.51 5.60
CA ARG A 4 -12.32 -10.33 5.82
C ARG A 4 -13.12 -10.73 4.57
N PRO A 5 -13.98 -11.77 4.64
CA PRO A 5 -14.83 -12.13 3.52
C PRO A 5 -15.82 -11.01 3.16
N TRP A 6 -16.17 -10.90 1.88
CA TRP A 6 -17.26 -10.00 1.47
C TRP A 6 -18.57 -10.35 2.16
N SER A 7 -19.35 -9.32 2.47
CA SER A 7 -20.68 -9.47 3.07
C SER A 7 -21.67 -10.11 2.09
N MET A 8 -22.81 -10.56 2.60
CA MET A 8 -23.89 -11.07 1.77
C MET A 8 -24.38 -10.03 0.75
N ASP A 9 -24.52 -8.78 1.15
CA ASP A 9 -25.00 -7.72 0.26
C ASP A 9 -23.97 -7.38 -0.84
N GLN A 10 -22.67 -7.35 -0.50
CA GLN A 10 -21.60 -7.22 -1.50
C GLN A 10 -21.65 -8.36 -2.52
N ARG A 11 -21.88 -9.61 -2.09
CA ARG A 11 -22.02 -10.76 -3.00
C ARG A 11 -23.24 -10.64 -3.92
N LYS A 12 -24.37 -10.11 -3.43
CA LYS A 12 -25.54 -9.85 -4.28
C LYS A 12 -25.27 -8.77 -5.33
N VAL A 13 -24.55 -7.71 -4.95
CA VAL A 13 -24.09 -6.67 -5.88
C VAL A 13 -23.13 -7.27 -6.92
N LEU A 14 -22.18 -8.10 -6.49
CA LEU A 14 -21.25 -8.81 -7.38
C LEU A 14 -21.96 -9.58 -8.49
N PHE A 15 -23.10 -10.21 -8.19
CA PHE A 15 -23.83 -11.01 -9.17
C PHE A 15 -24.38 -10.21 -10.35
N GLN A 16 -24.34 -8.87 -10.29
CA GLN A 16 -24.55 -8.02 -11.46
C GLN A 16 -23.47 -8.20 -12.55
N MET A 17 -22.36 -8.88 -12.25
CA MET A 17 -21.33 -9.28 -13.22
C MET A 17 -21.88 -10.08 -14.41
N GLN A 18 -23.08 -10.65 -14.30
CA GLN A 18 -23.81 -11.22 -15.43
C GLN A 18 -23.97 -10.23 -16.59
N ARG A 19 -24.14 -8.93 -16.30
CA ARG A 19 -24.26 -7.87 -17.33
C ARG A 19 -23.00 -7.76 -18.18
N TRP A 20 -21.85 -8.14 -17.64
CA TRP A 20 -20.59 -8.21 -18.36
C TRP A 20 -20.36 -9.56 -19.04
N GLY A 21 -21.34 -10.47 -19.00
CA GLY A 21 -21.27 -11.80 -19.60
C GLY A 21 -20.52 -12.85 -18.77
N LEU A 22 -20.18 -12.53 -17.52
CA LEU A 22 -19.60 -13.47 -16.55
C LEU A 22 -20.70 -14.38 -15.97
N ASN A 23 -20.36 -15.62 -15.62
CA ASN A 23 -21.38 -16.66 -15.41
C ASN A 23 -21.16 -17.57 -14.19
N THR A 24 -20.08 -17.42 -13.43
CA THR A 24 -19.73 -18.33 -12.34
C THR A 24 -19.21 -17.57 -11.13
N TYR A 25 -19.71 -17.91 -9.96
CA TYR A 25 -19.22 -17.46 -8.65
C TYR A 25 -18.77 -18.67 -7.84
N LEU A 26 -17.52 -18.66 -7.38
CA LEU A 26 -16.96 -19.67 -6.50
C LEU A 26 -16.90 -19.14 -5.06
N TYR A 27 -17.64 -19.78 -4.16
CA TYR A 27 -17.62 -19.50 -2.74
C TYR A 27 -16.46 -20.25 -2.09
N GLY A 28 -15.36 -19.54 -1.81
CA GLY A 28 -14.21 -20.08 -1.08
C GLY A 28 -13.40 -19.04 -0.30
N PRO A 29 -14.03 -18.24 0.58
CA PRO A 29 -13.31 -17.28 1.43
C PRO A 29 -12.48 -18.01 2.48
N LYS A 30 -11.15 -17.78 2.50
CA LYS A 30 -10.21 -18.52 3.37
C LYS A 30 -10.48 -18.32 4.88
N ASP A 31 -11.00 -17.15 5.25
CA ASP A 31 -11.29 -16.79 6.64
C ASP A 31 -12.74 -17.11 7.09
N ASP A 32 -13.56 -17.74 6.24
CA ASP A 32 -14.76 -18.44 6.74
C ASP A 32 -14.31 -19.71 7.47
N LEU A 33 -14.48 -19.72 8.79
CA LEU A 33 -14.05 -20.84 9.63
C LEU A 33 -14.61 -22.16 9.12
N LYS A 34 -15.89 -22.23 8.73
CA LYS A 34 -16.53 -23.48 8.32
C LYS A 34 -16.25 -23.89 6.86
N HIS A 35 -15.56 -23.04 6.11
CA HIS A 35 -15.02 -23.38 4.80
C HIS A 35 -13.67 -24.12 4.91
N ARG A 36 -12.83 -23.75 5.89
CA ARG A 36 -11.44 -24.25 6.01
C ARG A 36 -11.09 -24.80 7.39
N LEU A 37 -11.02 -23.96 8.43
CA LEU A 37 -10.50 -24.35 9.76
C LEU A 37 -11.40 -25.34 10.52
N LEU A 38 -12.72 -25.17 10.41
CA LEU A 38 -13.76 -25.96 11.05
C LEU A 38 -14.61 -26.67 9.98
N TRP A 39 -13.99 -27.16 8.92
CA TRP A 39 -14.68 -27.75 7.76
C TRP A 39 -15.60 -28.94 8.11
N ARG A 40 -15.32 -29.63 9.22
CA ARG A 40 -16.15 -30.72 9.78
C ARG A 40 -17.50 -30.24 10.33
N GLU A 41 -17.60 -28.96 10.70
CA GLU A 41 -18.83 -28.40 11.26
C GLU A 41 -19.83 -28.00 10.17
N VAL A 42 -21.06 -28.45 10.32
CA VAL A 42 -22.19 -28.01 9.48
C VAL A 42 -22.55 -26.55 9.78
N TYR A 43 -23.15 -25.88 8.80
CA TYR A 43 -23.71 -24.54 9.00
C TYR A 43 -24.91 -24.60 9.96
N SER A 44 -25.05 -23.62 10.85
CA SER A 44 -26.23 -23.48 11.72
C SER A 44 -27.41 -22.88 10.94
N PRO A 45 -28.64 -22.92 11.48
CA PRO A 45 -29.80 -22.28 10.86
C PRO A 45 -29.61 -20.77 10.65
N GLU A 46 -28.91 -20.08 11.55
CA GLU A 46 -28.60 -18.65 11.43
C GLU A 46 -27.62 -18.36 10.28
N GLU A 47 -26.78 -19.34 9.93
CA GLU A 47 -25.84 -19.31 8.80
C GLU A 47 -26.49 -19.79 7.48
N GLU A 48 -27.77 -20.18 7.47
CA GLU A 48 -28.52 -20.60 6.27
C GLU A 48 -28.74 -19.47 5.25
N GLN A 49 -28.18 -18.28 5.51
CA GLN A 49 -28.02 -17.20 4.54
C GLN A 49 -27.36 -17.66 3.22
N LEU A 50 -26.58 -18.76 3.25
CA LEU A 50 -26.04 -19.41 2.05
C LEU A 50 -27.13 -19.83 1.04
N ARG A 51 -28.30 -20.30 1.51
CA ARG A 51 -29.45 -20.62 0.64
C ARG A 51 -29.89 -19.38 -0.15
N THR A 52 -29.95 -18.24 0.52
CA THR A 52 -30.35 -16.96 -0.11
C THR A 52 -29.36 -16.57 -1.21
N LEU A 53 -28.05 -16.74 -0.98
CA LEU A 53 -27.05 -16.48 -2.01
C LEU A 53 -27.14 -17.43 -3.21
N ILE A 54 -27.37 -18.72 -2.96
CA ILE A 54 -27.53 -19.72 -4.03
C ILE A 54 -28.71 -19.33 -4.93
N ILE A 55 -29.86 -19.03 -4.33
CA ILE A 55 -31.07 -18.60 -5.05
C ILE A 55 -30.81 -17.31 -5.84
N GLU A 56 -30.16 -16.31 -5.22
CA GLU A 56 -29.86 -15.05 -5.90
C GLU A 56 -28.96 -15.26 -7.12
N ALA A 57 -27.88 -16.05 -6.98
CA ALA A 57 -26.98 -16.36 -8.09
C ALA A 57 -27.73 -17.06 -9.23
N GLN A 58 -28.53 -18.09 -8.91
CA GLN A 58 -29.31 -18.83 -9.90
C GLN A 58 -30.36 -17.95 -10.59
N SER A 59 -31.03 -17.05 -9.86
CA SER A 59 -32.03 -16.13 -10.43
C SER A 59 -31.43 -15.17 -11.47
N ARG A 60 -30.12 -14.93 -11.38
CA ARG A 60 -29.33 -14.11 -12.32
C ARG A 60 -28.62 -14.94 -13.38
N GLY A 61 -28.91 -16.24 -13.47
CA GLY A 61 -28.27 -17.15 -14.43
C GLY A 61 -26.79 -17.44 -14.13
N LEU A 62 -26.32 -17.17 -12.91
CA LEU A 62 -24.97 -17.51 -12.48
C LEU A 62 -24.92 -18.91 -11.89
N ARG A 63 -23.81 -19.60 -12.13
CA ARG A 63 -23.45 -20.83 -11.44
C ARG A 63 -22.82 -20.50 -10.09
N PHE A 64 -23.47 -20.93 -9.01
CA PHE A 64 -22.89 -20.92 -7.67
C PHE A 64 -22.11 -22.21 -7.43
N VAL A 65 -20.81 -22.12 -7.16
CA VAL A 65 -19.94 -23.25 -6.81
C VAL A 65 -19.56 -23.14 -5.35
N TYR A 66 -19.94 -24.14 -4.54
CA TYR A 66 -19.51 -24.21 -3.14
C TYR A 66 -18.17 -24.93 -3.02
N ALA A 67 -17.15 -24.24 -2.53
CA ALA A 67 -15.85 -24.85 -2.25
C ALA A 67 -15.71 -25.25 -0.78
N LEU A 68 -14.90 -26.27 -0.51
CA LEU A 68 -14.49 -26.67 0.83
C LEU A 68 -12.98 -26.98 0.85
N SER A 69 -12.28 -26.52 1.88
CA SER A 69 -10.82 -26.69 2.04
C SER A 69 -10.48 -27.57 3.24
N PRO A 70 -10.61 -28.90 3.16
CA PRO A 70 -10.35 -29.79 4.30
C PRO A 70 -8.86 -30.08 4.53
N GLY A 71 -7.97 -29.68 3.61
CA GLY A 71 -6.59 -30.15 3.55
C GLY A 71 -5.69 -29.83 4.74
N GLN A 72 -6.06 -28.91 5.63
CA GLN A 72 -5.20 -28.49 6.75
C GLN A 72 -5.07 -29.56 7.84
N ASP A 73 -6.12 -30.33 8.09
CA ASP A 73 -6.16 -31.29 9.20
C ASP A 73 -7.00 -32.56 8.90
N ILE A 74 -7.34 -32.80 7.63
CA ILE A 74 -7.99 -34.04 7.20
C ILE A 74 -7.05 -35.24 7.39
N VAL A 75 -7.61 -36.34 7.90
CA VAL A 75 -6.99 -37.67 7.81
C VAL A 75 -7.69 -38.42 6.68
N PHE A 76 -7.02 -38.56 5.53
CA PHE A 76 -7.63 -39.06 4.29
C PHE A 76 -8.17 -40.49 4.43
N SER A 77 -7.54 -41.32 5.26
CA SER A 77 -7.90 -42.71 5.55
C SER A 77 -8.98 -42.85 6.63
N SER A 78 -9.36 -41.77 7.31
CA SER A 78 -10.34 -41.81 8.39
C SER A 78 -11.78 -41.88 7.86
N SER A 79 -12.46 -42.97 8.16
CA SER A 79 -13.89 -43.14 7.84
C SER A 79 -14.78 -42.09 8.53
N CYS A 80 -14.36 -41.59 9.70
CA CYS A 80 -15.04 -40.51 10.41
C CYS A 80 -14.96 -39.20 9.60
N ASP A 81 -13.77 -38.82 9.13
CA ASP A 81 -13.57 -37.62 8.33
C ASP A 81 -14.31 -37.71 6.99
N MET A 82 -14.31 -38.87 6.34
CA MET A 82 -15.10 -39.09 5.12
C MET A 82 -16.60 -38.90 5.37
N THR A 83 -17.11 -39.38 6.50
CA THR A 83 -18.53 -39.23 6.88
C THR A 83 -18.88 -37.76 7.14
N LEU A 84 -18.01 -37.02 7.84
CA LEU A 84 -18.20 -35.60 8.13
C LEU A 84 -18.14 -34.75 6.85
N LEU A 85 -17.21 -35.08 5.93
CA LEU A 85 -17.08 -34.43 4.63
C LEU A 85 -18.37 -34.60 3.80
N LYS A 86 -18.87 -35.84 3.68
CA LYS A 86 -20.14 -36.14 3.02
C LYS A 86 -21.31 -35.39 3.65
N ARG A 87 -21.39 -35.38 4.99
CA ARG A 87 -22.44 -34.67 5.72
C ARG A 87 -22.45 -33.18 5.41
N LYS A 88 -21.29 -32.53 5.40
CA LYS A 88 -21.15 -31.10 5.08
C LYS A 88 -21.57 -30.80 3.64
N LEU A 89 -21.05 -31.56 2.66
CA LEU A 89 -21.40 -31.36 1.25
C LEU A 89 -22.89 -31.63 0.98
N ARG A 90 -23.46 -32.65 1.62
CA ARG A 90 -24.89 -32.96 1.53
C ARG A 90 -25.74 -31.83 2.06
N GLN A 91 -25.39 -31.25 3.21
CA GLN A 91 -26.10 -30.09 3.76
C GLN A 91 -26.20 -28.96 2.73
N VAL A 92 -25.08 -28.59 2.09
CA VAL A 92 -25.06 -27.50 1.11
C VAL A 92 -25.79 -27.89 -0.19
N SER A 93 -25.77 -29.16 -0.58
CA SER A 93 -26.60 -29.68 -1.67
C SER A 93 -28.10 -29.52 -1.36
N ASP A 94 -28.54 -29.83 -0.14
CA ASP A 94 -29.93 -29.66 0.31
C ASP A 94 -30.36 -28.17 0.39
N LEU A 95 -29.40 -27.22 0.42
CA LEU A 95 -29.67 -25.80 0.24
C LEU A 95 -29.96 -25.39 -1.22
N GLY A 96 -29.76 -26.30 -2.18
CA GLY A 96 -29.98 -26.08 -3.62
C GLY A 96 -28.70 -25.88 -4.43
N CYS A 97 -27.52 -26.08 -3.84
CA CYS A 97 -26.25 -26.01 -4.56
C CYS A 97 -26.04 -27.25 -5.43
N GLN A 98 -25.63 -27.05 -6.69
CA GLN A 98 -25.45 -28.11 -7.68
C GLN A 98 -24.02 -28.20 -8.23
N ALA A 99 -23.12 -27.32 -7.80
CA ALA A 99 -21.74 -27.32 -8.22
C ALA A 99 -20.82 -27.20 -7.00
N PHE A 100 -19.73 -27.96 -6.99
CA PHE A 100 -18.88 -28.12 -5.80
C PHE A 100 -17.40 -28.03 -6.16
N ALA A 101 -16.57 -27.74 -5.16
CA ALA A 101 -15.12 -27.78 -5.28
C ALA A 101 -14.47 -28.32 -4.00
N ILE A 102 -13.41 -29.12 -4.15
CA ILE A 102 -12.52 -29.49 -3.04
C ILE A 102 -11.17 -28.85 -3.29
N LEU A 103 -10.68 -28.10 -2.31
CA LEU A 103 -9.44 -27.33 -2.42
C LEU A 103 -8.37 -27.87 -1.47
N PHE A 104 -7.21 -28.19 -2.03
CA PHE A 104 -6.03 -28.64 -1.28
C PHE A 104 -4.87 -27.63 -1.41
N ASP A 105 -5.18 -26.35 -1.56
CA ASP A 105 -4.23 -25.25 -1.66
C ASP A 105 -3.75 -24.74 -0.29
N ASP A 106 -2.52 -24.23 -0.25
CA ASP A 106 -1.87 -23.65 0.93
C ASP A 106 -1.79 -24.61 2.13
N ILE A 107 -1.40 -25.87 1.90
CA ILE A 107 -1.23 -26.91 2.92
C ILE A 107 0.18 -27.51 2.89
N ASP A 108 0.55 -28.19 3.97
CA ASP A 108 1.78 -28.99 4.03
C ASP A 108 1.68 -30.20 3.08
N HIS A 109 2.81 -30.66 2.56
CA HIS A 109 2.90 -31.80 1.64
C HIS A 109 3.08 -33.14 2.36
N SER A 110 3.12 -33.12 3.69
CA SER A 110 3.26 -34.32 4.53
C SER A 110 1.91 -34.96 4.83
N MET A 111 1.92 -36.29 4.87
CA MET A 111 0.80 -37.10 5.34
C MET A 111 1.05 -37.53 6.79
N CYS A 112 0.00 -37.72 7.58
CA CYS A 112 0.13 -38.38 8.87
C CYS A 112 0.49 -39.87 8.67
N GLN A 113 0.85 -40.55 9.76
CA GLN A 113 1.27 -41.96 9.69
C GLN A 113 0.17 -42.86 9.10
N ALA A 114 -1.07 -42.73 9.56
CA ALA A 114 -2.19 -43.55 9.07
C ALA A 114 -2.38 -43.41 7.54
N ASP A 115 -2.29 -42.19 7.01
CA ASP A 115 -2.45 -41.94 5.57
C ASP A 115 -1.24 -42.45 4.77
N SER A 116 -0.03 -42.37 5.33
CA SER A 116 1.18 -42.94 4.71
C SER A 116 1.14 -44.46 4.61
N GLU A 117 0.45 -45.13 5.52
CA GLU A 117 0.22 -46.58 5.48
C GLU A 117 -0.91 -46.97 4.50
N ALA A 118 -1.88 -46.07 4.27
CA ALA A 118 -3.06 -46.32 3.45
C ALA A 118 -2.89 -45.93 1.97
N PHE A 119 -2.09 -44.92 1.65
CA PHE A 119 -1.97 -44.35 0.30
C PHE A 119 -0.53 -44.33 -0.21
N ALA A 120 -0.36 -44.63 -1.50
CA ALA A 120 0.95 -44.62 -2.14
C ALA A 120 1.59 -43.22 -2.26
N SER A 121 0.78 -42.16 -2.29
CA SER A 121 1.24 -40.79 -2.38
C SER A 121 0.18 -39.80 -1.89
N PHE A 122 0.60 -38.55 -1.66
CA PHE A 122 -0.30 -37.47 -1.29
C PHE A 122 -1.34 -37.17 -2.38
N ALA A 123 -0.94 -37.22 -3.66
CA ALA A 123 -1.85 -37.09 -4.80
C ALA A 123 -2.90 -38.21 -4.80
N HIS A 124 -2.48 -39.46 -4.55
CA HIS A 124 -3.38 -40.61 -4.53
C HIS A 124 -4.43 -40.49 -3.41
N ALA A 125 -4.04 -40.00 -2.22
CA ALA A 125 -4.96 -39.71 -1.13
C ALA A 125 -6.01 -38.64 -1.51
N GLN A 126 -5.55 -37.51 -2.05
CA GLN A 126 -6.43 -36.39 -2.46
C GLN A 126 -7.38 -36.80 -3.59
N VAL A 127 -6.89 -37.48 -4.62
CA VAL A 127 -7.69 -37.97 -5.74
C VAL A 127 -8.73 -38.98 -5.28
N THR A 128 -8.36 -39.91 -4.39
CA THR A 128 -9.29 -40.91 -3.84
C THR A 128 -10.48 -40.24 -3.14
N VAL A 129 -10.20 -39.33 -2.21
CA VAL A 129 -11.24 -38.58 -1.49
C VAL A 129 -12.09 -37.73 -2.44
N THR A 130 -11.45 -37.05 -3.39
CA THR A 130 -12.16 -36.19 -4.35
C THR A 130 -13.10 -37.00 -5.24
N ASN A 131 -12.64 -38.13 -5.79
CA ASN A 131 -13.45 -39.04 -6.60
C ASN A 131 -14.62 -39.62 -5.80
N GLU A 132 -14.40 -39.97 -4.52
CA GLU A 132 -15.46 -40.45 -3.63
C GLU A 132 -16.54 -39.38 -3.40
N MET A 133 -16.13 -38.13 -3.12
CA MET A 133 -17.09 -37.03 -2.93
C MET A 133 -17.86 -36.70 -4.20
N TYR A 134 -17.19 -36.71 -5.35
CA TYR A 134 -17.82 -36.50 -6.66
C TYR A 134 -18.91 -37.55 -6.93
N ARG A 135 -18.60 -38.83 -6.74
CA ARG A 135 -19.57 -39.93 -6.90
C ARG A 135 -20.69 -39.86 -5.87
N PHE A 136 -20.38 -39.56 -4.61
CA PHE A 136 -21.38 -39.43 -3.54
C PHE A 136 -22.43 -38.36 -3.84
N LEU A 137 -22.03 -37.25 -4.45
CA LEU A 137 -22.95 -36.19 -4.87
C LEU A 137 -23.69 -36.49 -6.18
N GLY A 138 -23.53 -37.68 -6.75
CA GLY A 138 -24.19 -38.08 -7.99
C GLY A 138 -23.56 -37.46 -9.23
N GLU A 139 -22.23 -37.27 -9.23
CA GLU A 139 -21.46 -36.80 -10.39
C GLU A 139 -21.97 -35.46 -10.95
N PRO A 140 -22.00 -34.38 -10.14
CA PRO A 140 -22.58 -33.10 -10.57
C PRO A 140 -21.86 -32.55 -11.81
N PRO A 141 -22.57 -31.81 -12.69
CA PRO A 141 -22.01 -31.35 -13.96
C PRO A 141 -20.83 -30.38 -13.81
N VAL A 142 -20.67 -29.77 -12.63
CA VAL A 142 -19.51 -28.98 -12.27
C VAL A 142 -18.99 -29.43 -10.91
N PHE A 143 -17.81 -30.06 -10.94
CA PHE A 143 -17.04 -30.38 -9.75
C PHE A 143 -15.59 -29.97 -9.99
N LEU A 144 -15.02 -29.17 -9.08
CA LEU A 144 -13.68 -28.64 -9.22
C LEU A 144 -12.73 -29.25 -8.19
N PHE A 145 -11.47 -29.44 -8.60
CA PHE A 145 -10.39 -29.88 -7.74
C PHE A 145 -9.26 -28.83 -7.81
N CYS A 146 -8.86 -28.28 -6.66
CA CYS A 146 -7.67 -27.43 -6.60
C CYS A 146 -6.50 -28.22 -5.99
N PRO A 147 -5.43 -28.48 -6.78
CA PRO A 147 -4.25 -29.19 -6.31
C PRO A 147 -3.46 -28.36 -5.28
N THR A 148 -2.58 -29.03 -4.54
CA THR A 148 -1.61 -28.37 -3.64
C THR A 148 -0.54 -27.59 -4.40
N TYR A 149 -0.30 -27.96 -5.64
CA TYR A 149 0.76 -27.39 -6.48
C TYR A 149 0.23 -26.34 -7.45
N CYS A 150 0.93 -25.22 -7.56
CA CYS A 150 0.93 -24.35 -8.73
C CYS A 150 2.19 -24.64 -9.57
N GLY A 151 2.28 -24.11 -10.79
CA GLY A 151 3.41 -24.39 -11.70
C GLY A 151 4.79 -24.11 -11.09
N SER A 152 4.93 -23.09 -10.24
CA SER A 152 6.18 -22.79 -9.52
C SER A 152 6.54 -23.76 -8.39
N LEU A 153 5.59 -24.58 -7.92
CA LEU A 153 5.80 -25.59 -6.89
C LEU A 153 6.11 -26.97 -7.49
N CYS A 154 5.91 -27.16 -8.80
CA CYS A 154 6.14 -28.45 -9.46
C CYS A 154 7.63 -28.78 -9.55
N SER A 155 8.00 -29.96 -9.05
CA SER A 155 9.35 -30.50 -9.13
C SER A 155 9.35 -31.85 -9.86
N PRO A 156 10.30 -32.11 -10.80
CA PRO A 156 11.33 -31.18 -11.30
C PRO A 156 10.81 -30.17 -12.34
N SER A 157 9.63 -30.41 -12.90
CA SER A 157 8.90 -29.51 -13.81
C SER A 157 7.40 -29.85 -13.77
N VAL A 158 6.55 -29.04 -14.40
CA VAL A 158 5.10 -29.34 -14.54
C VAL A 158 4.89 -30.68 -15.24
N SER A 159 5.45 -30.82 -16.45
CA SER A 159 5.38 -32.05 -17.27
C SER A 159 5.88 -33.33 -16.59
N LYS A 160 6.81 -33.23 -15.63
CA LYS A 160 7.45 -34.38 -14.97
C LYS A 160 7.06 -34.53 -13.51
N SER A 161 6.06 -33.79 -13.04
CA SER A 161 5.61 -33.86 -11.65
C SER A 161 4.88 -35.18 -11.39
N PRO A 162 5.38 -36.06 -10.50
CA PRO A 162 4.69 -37.30 -10.16
C PRO A 162 3.31 -37.04 -9.55
N TYR A 163 3.18 -35.95 -8.78
CA TYR A 163 1.91 -35.52 -8.21
C TYR A 163 0.88 -35.21 -9.32
N LEU A 164 1.26 -34.40 -10.32
CA LEU A 164 0.32 -34.06 -11.41
C LEU A 164 0.03 -35.23 -12.33
N GLN A 165 0.99 -36.15 -12.53
CA GLN A 165 0.75 -37.39 -13.27
C GLN A 165 -0.34 -38.23 -12.60
N THR A 166 -0.24 -38.45 -11.29
CA THR A 166 -1.30 -39.13 -10.52
C THR A 166 -2.65 -38.38 -10.61
N VAL A 167 -2.65 -37.05 -10.50
CA VAL A 167 -3.89 -36.26 -10.68
C VAL A 167 -4.46 -36.38 -12.11
N GLY A 168 -3.60 -36.43 -13.13
CA GLY A 168 -4.01 -36.61 -14.52
C GLY A 168 -4.65 -37.97 -14.75
N GLU A 169 -3.98 -39.04 -14.30
CA GLU A 169 -4.34 -40.43 -14.53
C GLU A 169 -5.54 -40.90 -13.69
N ASP A 170 -5.57 -40.56 -12.40
CA ASP A 170 -6.49 -41.18 -11.44
C ASP A 170 -7.73 -40.32 -11.13
N LEU A 171 -7.66 -39.00 -11.34
CA LEU A 171 -8.82 -38.11 -11.11
C LEU A 171 -9.87 -38.35 -12.19
N LEU A 172 -11.14 -38.49 -11.80
CA LEU A 172 -12.21 -38.77 -12.74
C LEU A 172 -12.30 -37.68 -13.83
N PRO A 173 -12.51 -38.04 -15.10
CA PRO A 173 -12.30 -37.16 -16.25
C PRO A 173 -13.23 -35.94 -16.30
N ASN A 174 -14.40 -36.01 -15.65
CA ASN A 174 -15.37 -34.91 -15.59
C ASN A 174 -15.09 -33.93 -14.44
N ILE A 175 -14.14 -34.22 -13.57
CA ILE A 175 -13.68 -33.29 -12.53
C ILE A 175 -12.72 -32.28 -13.19
N THR A 176 -13.05 -31.00 -13.06
CA THR A 176 -12.23 -29.92 -13.62
C THR A 176 -11.11 -29.57 -12.64
N VAL A 177 -9.87 -29.52 -13.12
CA VAL A 177 -8.71 -29.14 -12.30
C VAL A 177 -8.51 -27.62 -12.36
N ILE A 178 -8.49 -26.98 -11.20
CA ILE A 178 -8.11 -25.58 -11.03
C ILE A 178 -6.60 -25.47 -11.14
N TRP A 179 -6.12 -24.44 -11.83
CA TRP A 179 -4.69 -24.23 -12.05
C TRP A 179 -4.27 -22.76 -11.95
N THR A 180 -3.07 -22.57 -11.43
CA THR A 180 -2.36 -21.28 -11.36
C THR A 180 -0.92 -21.55 -11.81
N SER A 181 -0.42 -20.86 -12.84
CA SER A 181 0.94 -21.12 -13.37
C SER A 181 2.02 -20.63 -12.40
N LYS A 182 2.16 -19.31 -12.22
CA LYS A 182 2.77 -18.71 -11.02
C LYS A 182 1.66 -18.19 -10.13
N VAL A 183 1.87 -18.17 -8.80
CA VAL A 183 0.91 -17.64 -7.81
C VAL A 183 0.29 -16.33 -8.32
N ILE A 184 1.10 -15.40 -8.83
CA ILE A 184 0.64 -14.20 -9.56
C ILE A 184 1.31 -14.15 -10.94
N SER A 185 0.65 -14.72 -11.94
CA SER A 185 1.19 -14.80 -13.30
C SER A 185 1.17 -13.43 -14.00
N ARG A 186 2.34 -12.94 -14.45
CA ARG A 186 2.45 -11.72 -15.27
C ARG A 186 1.82 -11.89 -16.65
N LYS A 187 2.10 -13.03 -17.29
CA LYS A 187 1.52 -13.45 -18.57
C LYS A 187 1.19 -14.94 -18.51
N LEU A 188 0.19 -15.36 -19.27
CA LEU A 188 -0.10 -16.76 -19.58
C LEU A 188 0.06 -16.98 -21.08
N SER A 189 0.71 -18.07 -21.48
CA SER A 189 0.92 -18.46 -22.88
C SER A 189 0.23 -19.78 -23.21
N VAL A 190 -0.08 -19.99 -24.48
CA VAL A 190 -0.66 -21.25 -24.98
C VAL A 190 0.27 -22.42 -24.67
N ASP A 191 1.58 -22.25 -24.87
CA ASP A 191 2.57 -23.30 -24.60
C ASP A 191 2.58 -23.75 -23.14
N CYS A 192 2.46 -22.80 -22.20
CA CYS A 192 2.38 -23.11 -20.77
C CYS A 192 1.11 -23.90 -20.43
N LEU A 193 -0.03 -23.54 -21.05
CA LEU A 193 -1.28 -24.27 -20.87
C LEU A 193 -1.24 -25.66 -21.52
N ALA A 194 -0.60 -25.80 -22.68
CA ALA A 194 -0.43 -27.08 -23.36
C ALA A 194 0.41 -28.07 -22.54
N GLU A 195 1.48 -27.60 -21.88
CA GLU A 195 2.25 -28.43 -20.96
C GLU A 195 1.37 -28.94 -19.80
N VAL A 196 0.58 -28.05 -19.20
CA VAL A 196 -0.32 -28.37 -18.09
C VAL A 196 -1.42 -29.35 -18.54
N GLU A 197 -2.05 -29.09 -19.68
CA GLU A 197 -3.07 -29.95 -20.26
C GLU A 197 -2.51 -31.34 -20.57
N SER A 198 -1.27 -31.45 -21.04
CA SER A 198 -0.65 -32.74 -21.35
C SER A 198 -0.48 -33.63 -20.12
N VAL A 199 -0.12 -33.07 -18.96
CA VAL A 199 0.06 -33.84 -17.72
C VAL A 199 -1.25 -34.08 -16.99
N LEU A 200 -2.17 -33.10 -16.99
CA LEU A 200 -3.49 -33.25 -16.38
C LEU A 200 -4.47 -34.07 -17.24
N GLN A 201 -4.16 -34.29 -18.51
CA GLN A 201 -5.01 -34.96 -19.49
C GLN A 201 -6.39 -34.29 -19.68
N ARG A 202 -6.48 -32.98 -19.40
CA ARG A 202 -7.69 -32.17 -19.54
C ARG A 202 -7.36 -30.67 -19.54
N PRO A 203 -8.15 -29.82 -20.23
CA PRO A 203 -7.99 -28.37 -20.15
C PRO A 203 -8.19 -27.87 -18.71
N PRO A 204 -7.27 -27.04 -18.17
CA PRO A 204 -7.41 -26.51 -16.83
C PRO A 204 -8.47 -25.40 -16.75
N LEU A 205 -9.00 -25.17 -15.54
CA LEU A 205 -9.67 -23.93 -15.18
C LEU A 205 -8.65 -23.01 -14.51
N ILE A 206 -8.44 -21.80 -15.04
CA ILE A 206 -7.50 -20.87 -14.43
C ILE A 206 -8.12 -20.20 -13.22
N TRP A 207 -7.42 -20.23 -12.09
CA TRP A 207 -7.64 -19.35 -10.96
C TRP A 207 -6.64 -18.20 -11.04
N ASP A 208 -7.12 -17.05 -11.50
CA ASP A 208 -6.28 -15.91 -11.82
C ASP A 208 -6.17 -14.96 -10.61
N ASN A 209 -4.94 -14.74 -10.15
CA ASN A 209 -4.63 -13.83 -9.05
C ASN A 209 -4.03 -12.49 -9.53
N LEU A 210 -4.23 -12.12 -10.81
CA LEU A 210 -3.71 -10.85 -11.36
C LEU A 210 -4.10 -9.62 -10.52
N HIS A 211 -5.26 -9.64 -9.88
CA HIS A 211 -5.77 -8.54 -9.06
C HIS A 211 -5.88 -8.88 -7.57
N ALA A 212 -5.38 -10.03 -7.13
CA ALA A 212 -5.35 -10.35 -5.71
C ALA A 212 -4.36 -9.42 -4.97
N ASN A 213 -4.71 -8.95 -3.78
CA ASN A 213 -3.84 -8.11 -2.93
C ASN A 213 -3.72 -8.60 -1.48
N ASP A 214 -4.24 -9.78 -1.16
CA ASP A 214 -4.20 -10.37 0.18
C ASP A 214 -2.77 -10.64 0.70
N TYR A 215 -1.79 -10.77 -0.18
CA TYR A 215 -0.37 -10.92 0.17
C TYR A 215 0.31 -9.60 0.59
N ASP A 216 -0.26 -8.43 0.28
CA ASP A 216 0.26 -7.12 0.69
C ASP A 216 -0.87 -6.10 0.82
N SER A 217 -1.34 -5.91 2.05
CA SER A 217 -2.41 -4.94 2.42
C SER A 217 -2.14 -3.49 2.03
N ARG A 218 -0.92 -3.10 1.65
CA ARG A 218 -0.58 -1.76 1.16
C ARG A 218 -0.69 -1.62 -0.36
N ARG A 219 -1.05 -2.69 -1.07
CA ARG A 219 -1.21 -2.71 -2.53
C ARG A 219 -2.67 -2.82 -2.92
N LEU A 220 -2.98 -2.20 -4.05
CA LEU A 220 -4.30 -2.18 -4.66
C LEU A 220 -4.14 -2.23 -6.18
N PHE A 221 -5.02 -2.97 -6.86
CA PHE A 221 -4.94 -3.20 -8.30
C PHE A 221 -6.22 -2.78 -9.00
N LEU A 222 -6.19 -1.60 -9.61
CA LEU A 222 -7.29 -0.99 -10.36
C LEU A 222 -7.03 -0.97 -11.88
N GLY A 223 -5.91 -1.56 -12.33
CA GLY A 223 -5.59 -1.68 -13.75
C GLY A 223 -6.47 -2.72 -14.49
N PRO A 224 -6.46 -2.71 -15.83
CA PRO A 224 -7.27 -3.63 -16.62
C PRO A 224 -6.75 -5.07 -16.56
N PHE A 225 -7.62 -6.04 -16.79
CA PHE A 225 -7.24 -7.43 -17.04
C PHE A 225 -6.26 -7.52 -18.21
N LYS A 226 -5.09 -8.14 -18.01
CA LYS A 226 -3.97 -8.06 -18.97
C LYS A 226 -3.06 -9.29 -18.92
N GLY A 227 -2.37 -9.55 -20.03
CA GLY A 227 -1.36 -10.61 -20.14
C GLY A 227 -1.94 -12.01 -20.41
N ARG A 228 -3.22 -12.09 -20.77
CA ARG A 228 -3.91 -13.31 -21.19
C ARG A 228 -4.47 -13.06 -22.58
N GLU A 229 -3.81 -13.57 -23.61
CA GLU A 229 -4.29 -13.40 -24.98
C GLU A 229 -5.68 -14.05 -25.14
N PRO A 230 -6.64 -13.45 -25.86
CA PRO A 230 -7.99 -14.01 -26.01
C PRO A 230 -8.01 -15.44 -26.57
N GLN A 231 -7.03 -15.80 -27.40
CA GLN A 231 -6.84 -17.15 -27.95
C GLN A 231 -6.64 -18.23 -26.88
N LEU A 232 -6.20 -17.87 -25.66
CA LEU A 232 -6.08 -18.84 -24.55
C LEU A 232 -7.43 -19.50 -24.23
N ARG A 233 -8.55 -18.85 -24.53
CA ARG A 233 -9.89 -19.33 -24.21
C ARG A 233 -10.20 -20.71 -24.79
N SER A 234 -9.65 -21.06 -25.96
CA SER A 234 -9.84 -22.39 -26.58
C SER A 234 -9.09 -23.50 -25.85
N HIS A 235 -8.12 -23.16 -24.99
CA HIS A 235 -7.29 -24.09 -24.22
C HIS A 235 -7.74 -24.19 -22.74
N LEU A 236 -8.83 -23.52 -22.38
CA LEU A 236 -9.29 -23.41 -20.99
C LEU A 236 -10.68 -23.99 -20.82
N ARG A 237 -10.87 -24.70 -19.71
CA ARG A 237 -12.21 -25.07 -19.23
C ARG A 237 -12.97 -23.86 -18.69
N GLY A 238 -12.24 -22.88 -18.16
CA GLY A 238 -12.78 -21.62 -17.63
C GLY A 238 -11.69 -20.75 -17.03
N LEU A 239 -12.07 -19.55 -16.60
CA LEU A 239 -11.23 -18.63 -15.84
C LEU A 239 -12.05 -18.01 -14.71
N LEU A 240 -11.53 -18.10 -13.49
CA LEU A 240 -12.06 -17.47 -12.29
C LEU A 240 -11.05 -16.44 -11.81
N LEU A 241 -11.49 -15.20 -11.58
CA LEU A 241 -10.64 -14.14 -11.03
C LEU A 241 -10.78 -14.13 -9.50
N ASN A 242 -9.66 -14.19 -8.80
CA ASN A 242 -9.55 -13.84 -7.38
C ASN A 242 -8.99 -12.41 -7.29
N PRO A 243 -9.84 -11.42 -6.98
CA PRO A 243 -9.50 -10.01 -7.13
C PRO A 243 -9.07 -9.40 -5.78
N ASN A 244 -9.12 -8.06 -5.65
CA ASN A 244 -8.75 -7.36 -4.42
C ASN A 244 -9.70 -7.73 -3.27
N CYS A 245 -9.21 -7.68 -2.03
CA CYS A 245 -10.02 -7.84 -0.82
C CYS A 245 -11.11 -6.78 -0.72
N GLU A 246 -10.78 -5.54 -1.07
CA GLU A 246 -11.68 -4.38 -1.08
C GLU A 246 -12.69 -4.54 -2.21
N PHE A 247 -13.97 -4.60 -1.88
CA PHE A 247 -15.02 -4.94 -2.82
C PHE A 247 -15.15 -3.91 -3.94
N GLU A 248 -15.17 -2.63 -3.57
CA GLU A 248 -15.39 -1.52 -4.49
C GLU A 248 -14.19 -1.32 -5.45
N ALA A 249 -13.02 -1.86 -5.13
CA ALA A 249 -11.83 -1.82 -5.98
C ALA A 249 -11.91 -2.79 -7.19
N ASN A 250 -12.93 -3.65 -7.24
CA ASN A 250 -13.00 -4.73 -8.22
C ASN A 250 -13.85 -4.43 -9.45
N TYR A 251 -14.37 -3.20 -9.58
CA TYR A 251 -15.16 -2.79 -10.74
C TYR A 251 -14.39 -2.94 -12.06
N ILE A 252 -13.23 -2.28 -12.18
CA ILE A 252 -12.39 -2.33 -13.38
C ILE A 252 -11.88 -3.76 -13.64
N PRO A 253 -11.33 -4.49 -12.65
CA PRO A 253 -10.91 -5.88 -12.84
C PRO A 253 -11.99 -6.78 -13.46
N LEU A 254 -13.23 -6.73 -12.94
CA LEU A 254 -14.32 -7.58 -13.41
C LEU A 254 -14.92 -7.11 -14.74
N HIS A 255 -15.07 -5.80 -14.94
CA HIS A 255 -15.56 -5.22 -16.19
C HIS A 255 -14.62 -5.55 -17.36
N THR A 256 -13.32 -5.35 -17.16
CA THR A 256 -12.31 -5.63 -18.20
C THR A 256 -12.14 -7.11 -18.47
N LEU A 257 -12.31 -7.99 -17.45
CA LEU A 257 -12.43 -9.44 -17.66
C LEU A 257 -13.66 -9.80 -18.51
N GLY A 258 -14.81 -9.17 -18.25
CA GLY A 258 -16.01 -9.37 -19.07
C GLY A 258 -15.82 -8.91 -20.51
N SER A 259 -15.12 -7.79 -20.72
CA SER A 259 -14.73 -7.30 -22.05
C SER A 259 -13.83 -8.31 -22.77
N TRP A 260 -12.79 -8.82 -22.10
CA TRP A 260 -11.93 -9.90 -22.60
C TRP A 260 -12.73 -11.17 -22.97
N HIS A 261 -13.69 -11.56 -22.12
CA HIS A 261 -14.51 -12.75 -22.34
C HIS A 261 -15.40 -12.64 -23.58
N ARG A 262 -15.92 -11.44 -23.90
CA ARG A 262 -16.78 -11.20 -25.07
C ARG A 262 -16.00 -11.20 -26.39
N THR A 263 -14.81 -10.62 -26.41
CA THR A 263 -13.90 -10.62 -27.57
C THR A 263 -13.63 -12.03 -28.10
N GLY A 264 -13.54 -13.03 -27.21
CA GLY A 264 -13.32 -14.42 -27.64
C GLY A 264 -14.54 -15.13 -28.25
N LYS A 265 -15.74 -14.54 -28.26
CA LYS A 265 -17.01 -15.18 -28.69
C LYS A 265 -17.40 -14.94 -30.15
N GLU A 266 -16.85 -13.92 -30.82
CA GLU A 266 -17.30 -13.53 -32.16
C GLU A 266 -16.37 -14.08 -33.25
N GLU A 267 -16.92 -14.91 -34.15
CA GLU A 267 -16.30 -15.26 -35.45
C GLU A 267 -16.42 -14.09 -36.46
N MET A 268 -16.22 -12.84 -36.01
CA MET A 268 -16.23 -11.67 -36.90
C MET A 268 -14.80 -11.42 -37.40
N LYS A 269 -14.60 -11.58 -38.71
CA LYS A 269 -13.32 -11.45 -39.44
C LYS A 269 -12.82 -10.00 -39.58
N ASP A 270 -13.14 -9.12 -38.65
CA ASP A 270 -12.69 -7.73 -38.70
C ASP A 270 -11.61 -7.47 -37.64
N GLU A 271 -10.50 -6.84 -38.05
CA GLU A 271 -9.35 -6.46 -37.21
C GLU A 271 -9.73 -5.54 -36.03
N GLU A 272 -10.95 -5.00 -35.99
CA GLU A 272 -11.49 -4.17 -34.91
C GLU A 272 -11.90 -4.96 -33.64
N CYS A 273 -11.94 -6.30 -33.71
CA CYS A 273 -12.43 -7.16 -32.62
C CYS A 273 -11.36 -7.65 -31.62
N GLU A 274 -10.11 -7.17 -31.65
CA GLU A 274 -9.07 -7.63 -30.70
C GLU A 274 -9.21 -6.98 -29.31
N TYR A 275 -8.94 -7.74 -28.24
CA TYR A 275 -8.97 -7.21 -26.88
C TYR A 275 -7.81 -6.25 -26.65
N CYS A 276 -8.11 -4.99 -26.35
CA CYS A 276 -7.12 -3.98 -26.02
C CYS A 276 -7.33 -3.53 -24.56
N PRO A 277 -6.34 -3.74 -23.67
CA PRO A 277 -6.44 -3.32 -22.26
C PRO A 277 -6.77 -1.84 -22.08
N ASP A 278 -6.21 -0.95 -22.90
CA ASP A 278 -6.44 0.51 -22.77
C ASP A 278 -7.86 0.93 -23.19
N ARG A 279 -8.41 0.28 -24.23
CA ARG A 279 -9.81 0.47 -24.64
C ARG A 279 -10.76 -0.07 -23.57
N ALA A 280 -10.49 -1.28 -23.07
CA ALA A 280 -11.27 -1.90 -22.00
C ALA A 280 -11.25 -1.07 -20.72
N LEU A 281 -10.07 -0.56 -20.33
CA LEU A 281 -9.93 0.35 -19.20
C LEU A 281 -10.75 1.63 -19.39
N SER A 282 -10.69 2.24 -20.59
CA SER A 282 -11.43 3.47 -20.86
C SER A 282 -12.95 3.26 -20.81
N ALA A 283 -13.45 2.13 -21.31
CA ALA A 283 -14.85 1.75 -21.19
C ALA A 283 -15.25 1.49 -19.72
N ALA A 284 -14.44 0.73 -18.98
CA ALA A 284 -14.68 0.47 -17.55
C ALA A 284 -14.70 1.76 -16.72
N LEU A 285 -13.80 2.70 -17.00
CA LEU A 285 -13.76 4.01 -16.34
C LEU A 285 -15.01 4.83 -16.65
N HIS A 286 -15.45 4.85 -17.90
CA HIS A 286 -16.67 5.57 -18.30
C HIS A 286 -17.89 5.06 -17.51
N ASP A 287 -18.07 3.75 -17.43
CA ASP A 287 -19.20 3.14 -16.72
C ASP A 287 -19.08 3.32 -15.19
N TRP A 288 -17.87 3.16 -14.63
CA TRP A 288 -17.66 3.26 -13.18
C TRP A 288 -17.89 4.67 -12.62
N MET A 289 -17.67 5.70 -13.44
CA MET A 289 -17.85 7.10 -13.05
C MET A 289 -19.28 7.41 -12.58
N GLU A 290 -20.29 6.70 -13.09
CA GLU A 290 -21.66 6.83 -12.61
C GLU A 290 -21.81 6.27 -11.19
N GLU A 291 -21.26 5.09 -10.92
CA GLU A 291 -21.37 4.41 -9.62
C GLU A 291 -20.53 5.08 -8.52
N LEU A 292 -19.34 5.58 -8.86
CA LEU A 292 -18.48 6.33 -7.95
C LEU A 292 -19.17 7.59 -7.39
N ASN A 293 -20.02 8.19 -8.20
CA ASN A 293 -20.66 9.47 -7.92
C ASN A 293 -22.12 9.32 -7.43
N GLN A 294 -22.64 8.10 -7.34
CA GLN A 294 -23.94 7.83 -6.75
C GLN A 294 -23.84 7.67 -5.21
N PRO A 295 -24.68 8.37 -4.43
CA PRO A 295 -24.74 8.15 -2.99
C PRO A 295 -25.41 6.81 -2.66
N LEU A 296 -24.91 6.11 -1.63
CA LEU A 296 -25.48 4.84 -1.14
C LEU A 296 -26.94 4.93 -0.67
N GLN A 297 -27.41 6.11 -0.28
CA GLN A 297 -28.79 6.38 0.13
C GLN A 297 -29.28 7.69 -0.48
N ALA A 298 -30.43 7.65 -1.17
CA ALA A 298 -31.11 8.84 -1.66
C ALA A 298 -31.52 9.73 -0.47
N GLY A 299 -30.93 10.92 -0.35
CA GLY A 299 -31.29 11.92 0.66
C GLY A 299 -30.16 12.35 1.62
N VAL A 300 -29.01 11.67 1.62
CA VAL A 300 -27.81 12.09 2.39
C VAL A 300 -26.77 12.69 1.44
N CYS A 301 -27.08 13.83 0.83
CA CYS A 301 -26.09 14.61 0.08
C CYS A 301 -25.26 15.46 1.08
N SER A 302 -24.23 14.86 1.69
CA SER A 302 -23.22 15.62 2.44
C SER A 302 -21.85 15.65 1.78
N GLY A 303 -21.65 14.95 0.65
CA GLY A 303 -20.42 15.00 -0.14
C GLY A 303 -20.41 16.23 -1.06
N LYS A 304 -19.43 17.12 -0.89
CA LYS A 304 -19.28 18.34 -1.72
C LYS A 304 -18.46 18.13 -3.01
N GLY A 305 -17.86 16.94 -3.22
CA GLY A 305 -16.98 16.69 -4.38
C GLY A 305 -17.37 15.43 -5.13
N LEU A 306 -17.76 15.60 -6.40
CA LEU A 306 -17.79 14.50 -7.36
C LEU A 306 -16.34 14.19 -7.77
N LEU A 307 -15.99 12.91 -7.89
CA LEU A 307 -14.70 12.51 -8.45
C LEU A 307 -14.70 12.81 -9.95
N SER A 308 -13.70 13.54 -10.44
CA SER A 308 -13.54 13.77 -11.88
C SER A 308 -12.87 12.58 -12.56
N GLU A 309 -13.10 12.41 -13.87
CA GLU A 309 -12.46 11.32 -14.63
C GLU A 309 -10.92 11.41 -14.56
N SER A 310 -10.36 12.63 -14.56
CA SER A 310 -8.91 12.83 -14.41
C SER A 310 -8.38 12.34 -13.07
N GLN A 311 -9.14 12.52 -11.98
CA GLN A 311 -8.79 12.02 -10.66
C GLN A 311 -8.87 10.50 -10.58
N VAL A 312 -9.90 9.89 -11.19
CA VAL A 312 -10.00 8.42 -11.24
C VAL A 312 -8.90 7.82 -12.10
N ARG A 313 -8.54 8.44 -13.24
CA ARG A 313 -7.37 8.04 -14.04
C ARG A 313 -6.05 8.19 -13.28
N LEU A 314 -5.92 9.25 -12.47
CA LEU A 314 -4.77 9.40 -11.57
C LEU A 314 -4.72 8.25 -10.57
N LEU A 315 -5.82 7.96 -9.89
CA LEU A 315 -5.95 6.85 -8.93
C LEU A 315 -5.55 5.51 -9.56
N VAL A 316 -6.12 5.16 -10.71
CA VAL A 316 -5.79 3.92 -11.45
C VAL A 316 -4.32 3.92 -11.88
N GLY A 317 -3.80 5.05 -12.35
CA GLY A 317 -2.41 5.19 -12.74
C GLY A 317 -1.41 5.03 -11.58
N LEU A 318 -1.85 5.28 -10.34
CA LEU A 318 -1.07 5.09 -9.11
C LEU A 318 -1.22 3.67 -8.53
N HIS A 319 -2.34 2.98 -8.79
CA HIS A 319 -2.66 1.64 -8.29
C HIS A 319 -3.03 0.70 -9.44
N TYR A 320 -2.05 0.31 -10.26
CA TYR A 320 -2.28 -0.32 -11.56
C TYR A 320 -2.31 -1.86 -11.49
N LEU A 321 -1.19 -2.53 -11.75
CA LEU A 321 -1.07 -4.00 -11.78
C LEU A 321 0.11 -4.49 -10.93
N PRO A 322 0.17 -5.79 -10.57
CA PRO A 322 1.23 -6.31 -9.70
C PRO A 322 2.64 -6.19 -10.27
N HIS A 323 2.77 -6.25 -11.59
CA HIS A 323 4.02 -6.31 -12.34
C HIS A 323 4.24 -5.10 -13.26
N GLU A 324 3.37 -4.09 -13.17
CA GLU A 324 3.37 -2.95 -14.07
C GLU A 324 2.78 -1.71 -13.38
N HIS A 325 3.53 -0.62 -13.38
CA HIS A 325 3.03 0.69 -12.95
C HIS A 325 2.18 1.34 -14.02
N GLY A 326 1.13 2.04 -13.60
CA GLY A 326 0.37 2.90 -14.48
C GLY A 326 1.12 4.19 -14.81
N PRO A 327 0.64 4.98 -15.79
CA PRO A 327 1.36 6.16 -16.28
C PRO A 327 1.72 7.18 -15.18
N SER A 328 0.82 7.40 -14.22
CA SER A 328 1.02 8.34 -13.10
C SER A 328 2.13 7.89 -12.16
N ALA A 329 2.13 6.61 -11.76
CA ALA A 329 3.17 6.04 -10.91
C ALA A 329 4.54 6.04 -11.61
N GLN A 330 4.59 5.66 -12.90
CA GLN A 330 5.83 5.70 -13.69
C GLN A 330 6.41 7.11 -13.70
N LYS A 331 5.59 8.12 -14.00
CA LYS A 331 6.02 9.53 -14.02
C LYS A 331 6.53 9.98 -12.66
N LEU A 332 5.80 9.67 -11.58
CA LEU A 332 6.19 10.01 -10.20
C LEU A 332 7.57 9.44 -9.84
N LEU A 333 7.78 8.14 -10.07
CA LEU A 333 9.00 7.42 -9.72
C LEU A 333 10.19 7.85 -10.60
N GLN A 334 9.95 8.03 -11.91
CA GLN A 334 10.99 8.48 -12.85
C GLN A 334 11.46 9.91 -12.55
N ASP A 335 10.53 10.85 -12.33
CA ASP A 335 10.89 12.23 -12.02
C ASP A 335 11.60 12.30 -10.66
N LEU A 336 11.14 11.61 -9.62
CA LEU A 336 11.81 11.56 -8.31
C LEU A 336 13.25 11.01 -8.42
N THR A 337 13.40 9.87 -9.09
CA THR A 337 14.72 9.22 -9.29
C THR A 337 15.67 10.13 -10.05
N TRP A 338 15.18 10.78 -11.12
CA TRP A 338 15.98 11.67 -11.95
C TRP A 338 16.37 12.94 -11.19
N LEU A 339 15.43 13.56 -10.48
CA LEU A 339 15.66 14.78 -9.70
C LEU A 339 16.69 14.55 -8.60
N LYS A 340 16.60 13.43 -7.88
CA LYS A 340 17.57 12.99 -6.88
C LYS A 340 18.96 12.82 -7.49
N SER A 341 19.06 12.09 -8.61
CA SER A 341 20.36 11.80 -9.27
C SER A 341 21.01 13.04 -9.87
N ASN A 342 20.22 14.02 -10.30
CA ASN A 342 20.69 15.23 -10.99
C ASN A 342 20.68 16.49 -10.13
N CYS A 343 20.42 16.41 -8.82
CA CYS A 343 20.39 17.59 -7.95
C CYS A 343 21.74 18.35 -7.88
N HIS A 344 22.85 17.72 -8.25
CA HIS A 344 24.15 18.39 -8.35
C HIS A 344 24.16 19.56 -9.35
N VAL A 345 23.25 19.58 -10.34
CA VAL A 345 23.16 20.66 -11.35
C VAL A 345 22.63 21.97 -10.77
N VAL A 346 21.74 21.86 -9.78
CA VAL A 346 21.24 23.01 -9.01
C VAL A 346 22.16 23.34 -7.83
N GLY A 347 23.13 22.47 -7.53
CA GLY A 347 24.13 22.52 -6.44
C GLY A 347 24.84 23.85 -6.13
N VAL A 348 25.59 23.90 -5.02
CA VAL A 348 26.61 24.95 -4.76
C VAL A 348 27.65 25.03 -5.91
N ASN A 349 27.81 23.94 -6.67
CA ASN A 349 28.65 23.86 -7.87
C ASN A 349 27.90 24.20 -9.19
N SER A 350 26.67 24.71 -9.13
CA SER A 350 25.82 25.04 -10.29
C SER A 350 26.47 26.01 -11.28
N LYS A 351 27.42 26.83 -10.83
CA LYS A 351 28.21 27.74 -11.69
C LYS A 351 28.98 27.01 -12.81
N LYS A 352 29.19 25.69 -12.70
CA LYS A 352 29.82 24.85 -13.73
C LYS A 352 28.81 24.10 -14.61
N ALA A 353 27.52 24.12 -14.27
CA ALA A 353 26.49 23.41 -15.00
C ALA A 353 25.94 24.28 -16.16
N PRO A 354 25.67 23.70 -17.35
CA PRO A 354 25.01 24.42 -18.44
C PRO A 354 23.63 24.94 -18.00
N PRO A 355 23.25 26.20 -18.31
CA PRO A 355 21.94 26.76 -17.95
C PRO A 355 20.76 25.86 -18.35
N GLN A 356 20.84 25.24 -19.53
CA GLN A 356 19.84 24.30 -20.05
C GLN A 356 19.55 23.13 -19.09
N LYS A 357 20.57 22.60 -18.40
CA LYS A 357 20.39 21.50 -17.43
C LYS A 357 19.72 21.96 -16.13
N VAL A 358 19.96 23.21 -15.74
CA VAL A 358 19.30 23.83 -14.59
C VAL A 358 17.82 24.04 -14.89
N ASP A 359 17.50 24.55 -16.08
CA ASP A 359 16.13 24.75 -16.53
C ASP A 359 15.38 23.42 -16.70
N GLU A 360 16.06 22.39 -17.22
CA GLU A 360 15.50 21.03 -17.28
C GLU A 360 15.15 20.52 -15.86
N TRP A 361 16.07 20.66 -14.90
CA TRP A 361 15.82 20.23 -13.53
C TRP A 361 14.65 20.98 -12.90
N ARG A 362 14.58 22.31 -13.05
CA ARG A 362 13.45 23.12 -12.57
C ARG A 362 12.14 22.73 -13.24
N GLY A 363 12.15 22.46 -14.53
CA GLY A 363 10.99 22.01 -15.28
C GLY A 363 10.48 20.63 -14.82
N ARG A 364 11.38 19.67 -14.58
CA ARG A 364 11.03 18.36 -14.02
C ARG A 364 10.51 18.49 -12.59
N ALA A 365 11.15 19.31 -11.76
CA ALA A 365 10.74 19.55 -10.38
C ALA A 365 9.34 20.15 -10.33
N SER A 366 9.03 21.14 -11.17
CA SER A 366 7.68 21.74 -11.25
C SER A 366 6.61 20.70 -11.58
N ARG A 367 6.86 19.80 -12.56
CA ARG A 367 5.92 18.73 -12.90
C ARG A 367 5.76 17.70 -11.77
N PHE A 368 6.85 17.35 -11.09
CA PHE A 368 6.80 16.45 -9.94
C PHE A 368 5.98 17.04 -8.80
N LEU A 369 6.22 18.31 -8.45
CA LEU A 369 5.49 19.02 -7.40
C LEU A 369 3.99 19.13 -7.73
N SER A 370 3.65 19.42 -9.00
CA SER A 370 2.26 19.43 -9.47
C SER A 370 1.60 18.06 -9.30
N LEU A 371 2.29 16.96 -9.61
CA LEU A 371 1.75 15.62 -9.42
C LEU A 371 1.53 15.28 -7.94
N CYS A 372 2.43 15.72 -7.04
CA CYS A 372 2.21 15.58 -5.60
C CYS A 372 0.98 16.38 -5.11
N GLU A 373 0.71 17.53 -5.71
CA GLU A 373 -0.50 18.32 -5.43
C GLU A 373 -1.75 17.63 -5.95
N ASP A 374 -1.71 17.04 -7.15
CA ASP A 374 -2.81 16.25 -7.69
C ASP A 374 -3.13 15.03 -6.79
N ILE A 375 -2.10 14.36 -6.23
CA ILE A 375 -2.27 13.27 -5.25
C ILE A 375 -2.96 13.78 -3.96
N ALA A 376 -2.56 14.95 -3.46
CA ALA A 376 -3.19 15.54 -2.29
C ALA A 376 -4.66 15.92 -2.56
N GLN A 377 -4.97 16.43 -3.76
CA GLN A 377 -6.35 16.74 -4.16
C GLN A 377 -7.19 15.49 -4.39
N LEU A 378 -6.60 14.42 -4.93
CA LEU A 378 -7.25 13.12 -5.05
C LEU A 378 -7.68 12.59 -3.68
N HIS A 379 -6.81 12.66 -2.67
CA HIS A 379 -7.15 12.30 -1.29
C HIS A 379 -8.39 13.06 -0.80
N CYS A 380 -8.42 14.38 -0.94
CA CYS A 380 -9.57 15.18 -0.50
C CYS A 380 -10.85 14.85 -1.25
N SER A 381 -10.75 14.55 -2.55
CA SER A 381 -11.89 14.20 -3.39
C SER A 381 -12.45 12.82 -3.04
N VAL A 382 -11.59 11.85 -2.72
CA VAL A 382 -12.00 10.54 -2.20
C VAL A 382 -12.70 10.71 -0.84
N VAL A 383 -12.12 11.46 0.10
CA VAL A 383 -12.72 11.71 1.42
C VAL A 383 -14.06 12.45 1.33
N GLY A 384 -14.18 13.41 0.41
CA GLY A 384 -15.39 14.18 0.15
C GLY A 384 -16.41 13.52 -0.77
N GLY A 385 -16.11 12.32 -1.27
CA GLY A 385 -16.91 11.60 -2.27
C GLY A 385 -18.30 11.19 -1.75
N ALA A 386 -19.26 11.07 -2.68
CA ALA A 386 -20.64 10.70 -2.38
C ALA A 386 -20.78 9.23 -1.96
N ASN A 387 -20.03 8.32 -2.61
CA ASN A 387 -20.05 6.90 -2.29
C ASN A 387 -19.10 6.58 -1.12
N ARG A 388 -19.69 6.36 0.06
CA ARG A 388 -18.93 6.08 1.29
C ARG A 388 -18.28 4.70 1.30
N ALA A 389 -18.82 3.72 0.58
CA ALA A 389 -18.23 2.38 0.49
C ALA A 389 -16.89 2.47 -0.24
N VAL A 390 -16.89 3.15 -1.39
CA VAL A 390 -15.68 3.45 -2.16
C VAL A 390 -14.65 4.18 -1.32
N LEU A 391 -15.07 5.20 -0.54
CA LEU A 391 -14.15 5.89 0.37
C LEU A 391 -13.46 4.90 1.32
N TYR A 392 -14.21 4.11 2.08
CA TYR A 392 -13.60 3.30 3.14
C TYR A 392 -12.70 2.19 2.58
N ASP A 393 -13.03 1.65 1.41
CA ASP A 393 -12.20 0.67 0.69
C ASP A 393 -10.91 1.32 0.14
N LEU A 394 -10.95 2.57 -0.34
CA LEU A 394 -9.79 3.21 -0.99
C LEU A 394 -8.94 4.08 -0.05
N TYR A 395 -9.51 4.55 1.07
CA TYR A 395 -8.91 5.55 1.95
C TYR A 395 -7.50 5.18 2.44
N PRO A 396 -7.25 3.95 2.95
CA PRO A 396 -5.91 3.59 3.47
C PRO A 396 -4.80 3.77 2.42
N TYR A 397 -5.09 3.41 1.17
CA TYR A 397 -4.13 3.45 0.06
C TYR A 397 -3.80 4.88 -0.38
N VAL A 398 -4.85 5.69 -0.57
CA VAL A 398 -4.71 7.08 -1.01
C VAL A 398 -4.07 7.93 0.08
N TRP A 399 -4.42 7.68 1.35
CA TRP A 399 -3.83 8.36 2.50
C TRP A 399 -2.33 8.03 2.67
N ASP A 400 -1.95 6.75 2.58
CA ASP A 400 -0.54 6.33 2.71
C ASP A 400 0.33 6.97 1.62
N LEU A 401 -0.12 6.90 0.37
CA LEU A 401 0.58 7.50 -0.76
C LEU A 401 0.67 9.02 -0.65
N ARG A 402 -0.41 9.70 -0.22
CA ARG A 402 -0.42 11.16 0.01
C ARG A 402 0.63 11.56 1.04
N ASN A 403 0.76 10.83 2.14
CA ASN A 403 1.73 11.13 3.19
C ASN A 403 3.16 10.93 2.72
N THR A 404 3.44 9.85 1.99
CA THR A 404 4.77 9.63 1.41
C THR A 404 5.10 10.67 0.33
N ALA A 405 4.12 11.05 -0.51
CA ALA A 405 4.27 12.09 -1.50
C ALA A 405 4.57 13.47 -0.87
N LEU A 406 4.00 13.79 0.30
CA LEU A 406 4.33 15.03 1.02
C LEU A 406 5.80 15.08 1.47
N VAL A 407 6.35 13.97 1.98
CA VAL A 407 7.78 13.90 2.33
C VAL A 407 8.64 14.09 1.08
N ALA A 408 8.30 13.42 -0.02
CA ALA A 408 9.03 13.54 -1.27
C ALA A 408 8.94 14.95 -1.87
N LYS A 409 7.76 15.59 -1.81
CA LYS A 409 7.55 16.99 -2.18
C LYS A 409 8.46 17.92 -1.36
N ALA A 410 8.45 17.79 -0.04
CA ALA A 410 9.28 18.59 0.86
C ALA A 410 10.78 18.39 0.58
N PHE A 411 11.20 17.14 0.30
CA PHE A 411 12.57 16.81 -0.05
C PHE A 411 13.02 17.47 -1.37
N ILE A 412 12.20 17.42 -2.43
CA ILE A 412 12.52 18.09 -3.70
C ILE A 412 12.53 19.62 -3.54
N CYS A 413 11.59 20.20 -2.79
CA CYS A 413 11.60 21.63 -2.47
C CYS A 413 12.87 22.03 -1.70
N TRP A 414 13.29 21.21 -0.74
CA TRP A 414 14.53 21.41 0.01
C TRP A 414 15.73 21.38 -0.93
N LEU A 415 15.86 20.35 -1.78
CA LEU A 415 16.89 20.30 -2.82
C LEU A 415 16.87 21.58 -3.67
N GLY A 416 15.72 22.07 -4.11
CA GLY A 416 15.63 23.30 -4.90
C GLY A 416 16.04 24.59 -4.15
N ARG A 417 15.84 24.65 -2.83
CA ARG A 417 16.04 25.86 -2.01
C ARG A 417 17.46 26.03 -1.49
N VAL A 418 18.12 24.97 -1.01
CA VAL A 418 19.53 25.06 -0.53
C VAL A 418 20.50 25.45 -1.66
N LEU A 419 19.97 25.61 -2.86
CA LEU A 419 20.62 25.73 -4.14
C LEU A 419 20.34 27.07 -4.84
N SER A 420 19.32 27.82 -4.40
CA SER A 420 19.05 29.20 -4.84
C SER A 420 19.65 30.26 -3.92
N ASP A 421 19.67 29.98 -2.61
CA ASP A 421 20.30 30.85 -1.64
C ASP A 421 21.79 30.49 -1.61
N SER A 422 22.67 31.49 -1.76
CA SER A 422 24.13 31.34 -1.74
C SER A 422 24.65 30.96 -0.34
N SER A 423 24.08 29.94 0.30
CA SER A 423 24.50 29.42 1.59
C SER A 423 25.85 28.74 1.43
N THR A 424 26.85 29.25 2.15
CA THR A 424 28.25 28.80 2.11
C THR A 424 28.51 27.48 2.83
N LEU A 425 27.46 26.75 3.25
CA LEU A 425 27.58 25.49 3.98
C LEU A 425 27.35 24.29 3.06
N GLY A 426 28.42 23.52 2.83
CA GLY A 426 28.32 22.11 2.42
C GLY A 426 28.77 21.79 0.99
N SER A 427 29.92 21.14 0.87
CA SER A 427 30.25 20.30 -0.28
C SER A 427 29.50 18.98 -0.10
N TRP A 428 28.52 18.72 -0.97
CA TRP A 428 27.59 17.58 -0.94
C TRP A 428 28.25 16.22 -1.24
N ARG A 429 29.40 15.94 -0.63
CA ARG A 429 30.25 14.77 -0.93
C ARG A 429 29.57 13.42 -0.63
N ASN A 430 28.56 13.39 0.26
CA ASN A 430 28.01 12.12 0.78
C ASN A 430 26.52 11.85 0.48
N CYS A 431 25.75 12.80 -0.08
CA CYS A 431 24.31 12.64 -0.30
C CYS A 431 23.91 11.45 -1.21
N PHE A 432 24.84 10.96 -2.03
CA PHE A 432 24.55 10.00 -3.10
C PHE A 432 25.55 8.84 -3.15
N HIS A 433 26.26 8.56 -2.04
CA HIS A 433 27.09 7.34 -1.94
C HIS A 433 26.39 6.18 -1.21
N CYS A 434 25.17 6.38 -0.70
CA CYS A 434 24.30 5.27 -0.32
C CYS A 434 23.40 4.87 -1.49
N GLY A 435 23.81 3.80 -2.17
CA GLY A 435 22.96 3.02 -3.07
C GLY A 435 23.13 3.38 -4.54
N LYS A 436 24.02 2.66 -5.23
CA LYS A 436 23.71 2.21 -6.60
C LYS A 436 22.55 1.22 -6.55
N THR A 437 21.41 1.60 -5.99
CA THR A 437 20.14 0.97 -6.34
C THR A 437 19.67 1.73 -7.56
N THR A 438 20.28 1.37 -8.68
CA THR A 438 19.75 1.65 -10.00
C THR A 438 18.29 1.23 -9.99
N GLY A 439 17.38 2.20 -10.00
CA GLY A 439 15.99 2.00 -10.43
C GLY A 439 15.88 1.26 -11.78
N ALA A 440 16.99 1.14 -12.51
CA ALA A 440 17.14 0.40 -13.75
C ALA A 440 17.23 -1.13 -13.59
N ASP A 441 17.67 -1.67 -12.44
CA ASP A 441 17.65 -3.14 -12.21
C ASP A 441 16.27 -3.65 -11.74
N LEU A 442 15.33 -2.74 -11.49
CA LEU A 442 13.94 -3.01 -11.08
C LEU A 442 13.01 -3.40 -12.24
N LEU A 443 13.46 -3.31 -13.50
CA LEU A 443 12.62 -3.57 -14.68
C LEU A 443 12.93 -4.91 -15.39
N GLY A 444 13.92 -5.67 -14.92
CA GLY A 444 14.51 -6.78 -15.70
C GLY A 444 14.49 -8.18 -15.07
N VAL A 445 14.27 -8.32 -13.77
CA VAL A 445 14.22 -9.64 -13.12
C VAL A 445 12.76 -10.02 -12.91
N GLU A 446 12.38 -11.26 -13.25
CA GLU A 446 11.09 -11.87 -12.91
C GLU A 446 10.94 -12.07 -11.38
N SER A 447 11.14 -11.01 -10.59
CA SER A 447 10.91 -11.05 -9.15
C SER A 447 9.42 -11.15 -8.87
N GLU A 448 9.08 -11.93 -7.84
CA GLU A 448 7.70 -12.06 -7.41
C GLU A 448 7.17 -10.73 -6.84
N PRO A 449 5.87 -10.40 -7.01
CA PRO A 449 5.33 -9.10 -6.64
C PRO A 449 5.55 -8.70 -5.18
N TRP A 450 5.64 -9.66 -4.26
CA TRP A 450 5.83 -9.41 -2.82
C TRP A 450 7.27 -9.08 -2.42
N VAL A 451 8.23 -9.06 -3.36
CA VAL A 451 9.62 -8.66 -3.08
C VAL A 451 9.71 -7.19 -2.67
N PHE A 452 8.86 -6.33 -3.23
CA PHE A 452 8.76 -4.91 -2.85
C PHE A 452 7.42 -4.65 -2.17
N LYS A 453 7.45 -4.51 -0.84
CA LYS A 453 6.27 -4.22 -0.03
C LYS A 453 5.86 -2.75 -0.12
N GLY A 454 4.56 -2.48 -0.08
CA GLY A 454 4.04 -1.11 0.05
C GLY A 454 3.61 -0.44 -1.26
N GLY A 455 3.68 -1.13 -2.39
CA GLY A 455 3.34 -0.57 -3.71
C GLY A 455 4.10 0.74 -4.01
N VAL A 456 3.44 1.66 -4.72
CA VAL A 456 4.05 2.95 -5.10
C VAL A 456 4.48 3.78 -3.89
N SER A 457 3.73 3.72 -2.78
CA SER A 457 4.11 4.40 -1.54
C SER A 457 5.43 3.84 -0.98
N GLY A 458 5.56 2.51 -0.93
CA GLY A 458 6.81 1.83 -0.54
C GLY A 458 8.00 2.18 -1.45
N GLU A 459 7.78 2.28 -2.76
CA GLU A 459 8.84 2.64 -3.69
C GLU A 459 9.28 4.10 -3.59
N VAL A 460 8.33 5.05 -3.46
CA VAL A 460 8.64 6.45 -3.19
C VAL A 460 9.41 6.56 -1.86
N GLN A 461 8.97 5.84 -0.83
CA GLN A 461 9.67 5.74 0.45
C GLN A 461 11.12 5.27 0.24
N MET A 462 11.37 4.19 -0.49
CA MET A 462 12.72 3.65 -0.72
C MET A 462 13.62 4.57 -1.54
N LEU A 463 13.06 5.49 -2.32
CA LEU A 463 13.83 6.52 -3.02
C LEU A 463 14.31 7.66 -2.09
N LEU A 464 13.73 7.81 -0.90
CA LEU A 464 14.14 8.83 0.07
C LEU A 464 15.36 8.38 0.91
N PRO A 465 16.25 9.30 1.32
CA PRO A 465 17.42 9.01 2.15
C PRO A 465 17.21 8.13 3.39
N ILE A 466 16.05 8.22 4.04
CA ILE A 466 15.67 7.45 5.24
C ILE A 466 14.61 6.37 4.94
N GLY A 467 14.47 5.97 3.68
CA GLY A 467 13.44 5.05 3.21
C GLY A 467 13.45 3.68 3.87
N SER A 468 14.60 3.21 4.34
CA SER A 468 14.73 1.94 5.06
C SER A 468 14.09 1.95 6.45
N SER A 469 13.83 3.11 7.04
CA SER A 469 13.22 3.27 8.36
C SER A 469 11.70 3.11 8.29
N SER A 470 11.22 1.87 8.25
CA SER A 470 9.80 1.52 8.11
C SER A 470 8.88 2.22 9.13
N GLU A 471 9.35 2.48 10.35
CA GLU A 471 8.62 3.12 11.43
C GLU A 471 8.30 4.60 11.18
N LEU A 472 9.03 5.26 10.28
CA LEU A 472 8.79 6.67 9.93
C LEU A 472 7.68 6.84 8.90
N PHE A 473 7.35 5.77 8.16
CA PHE A 473 6.38 5.78 7.08
C PHE A 473 5.15 4.91 7.40
N THR A 474 5.36 3.77 8.04
CA THR A 474 4.32 2.76 8.26
C THR A 474 3.55 3.04 9.54
N HIS A 475 2.28 3.40 9.40
CA HIS A 475 1.33 3.55 10.50
C HIS A 475 -0.10 3.50 9.97
N PRO A 476 -1.09 3.10 10.78
CA PRO A 476 -2.47 3.02 10.33
C PRO A 476 -3.05 4.42 10.05
N PRO A 477 -3.95 4.54 9.05
CA PRO A 477 -4.66 5.79 8.80
C PRO A 477 -5.57 6.14 9.99
N PRO A 478 -5.94 7.43 10.15
CA PRO A 478 -6.95 7.85 11.12
C PRO A 478 -8.26 7.08 10.93
N LEU A 479 -8.90 6.68 12.03
CA LEU A 479 -10.19 5.98 12.00
C LEU A 479 -11.28 6.79 11.28
N PHE A 480 -11.22 8.11 11.39
CA PHE A 480 -12.15 9.04 10.75
C PHE A 480 -11.40 9.79 9.63
N PRO A 481 -11.77 9.55 8.35
CA PRO A 481 -11.19 10.28 7.23
C PRO A 481 -11.39 11.79 7.36
N THR A 482 -10.35 12.57 7.03
CA THR A 482 -10.38 14.04 7.07
C THR A 482 -10.00 14.60 5.71
N SER A 483 -10.74 15.61 5.24
CA SER A 483 -10.46 16.30 3.98
C SER A 483 -9.51 17.49 4.16
N ARG A 484 -9.02 17.74 5.38
CA ARG A 484 -8.13 18.88 5.66
C ARG A 484 -6.78 18.67 4.96
N LEU A 485 -6.42 19.61 4.10
CA LEU A 485 -5.15 19.60 3.41
C LEU A 485 -4.06 20.20 4.29
N TYR A 486 -2.95 19.47 4.35
CA TYR A 486 -1.70 19.95 4.93
C TYR A 486 -0.61 19.97 3.86
N ASN A 487 0.24 20.99 3.92
CA ASN A 487 1.41 21.14 3.07
C ASN A 487 2.66 21.27 3.94
N ILE A 488 3.75 20.63 3.52
CA ILE A 488 5.06 20.72 4.16
C ILE A 488 6.02 21.34 3.16
N ARG A 489 6.65 22.44 3.56
CA ARG A 489 7.62 23.16 2.72
C ARG A 489 8.76 23.72 3.54
N PRO A 490 9.91 24.02 2.91
CA PRO A 490 10.95 24.79 3.56
C PRO A 490 10.45 26.16 4.03
N TYR A 491 11.04 26.65 5.12
CA TYR A 491 10.80 27.99 5.69
C TYR A 491 11.07 29.13 4.70
N HIS A 492 10.40 30.27 4.85
CA HIS A 492 10.73 31.52 4.19
C HIS A 492 10.74 32.65 5.21
N SER A 493 11.54 33.70 4.98
CA SER A 493 11.64 34.84 5.90
C SER A 493 10.29 35.51 6.23
N LYS A 494 9.34 35.47 5.28
CA LYS A 494 7.96 35.93 5.47
C LYS A 494 7.18 35.15 6.53
N ASP A 495 7.55 33.89 6.81
CA ASP A 495 6.85 33.03 7.77
C ASP A 495 7.21 33.39 9.22
N LYS A 496 8.26 34.19 9.45
CA LYS A 496 8.77 34.51 10.80
C LYS A 496 7.67 35.01 11.73
N VAL A 497 6.86 35.96 11.26
CA VAL A 497 5.80 36.60 12.08
C VAL A 497 4.73 35.59 12.45
N GLU A 498 4.31 34.77 11.50
CA GLU A 498 3.30 33.72 11.69
C GLU A 498 3.78 32.66 12.68
N LEU A 499 5.03 32.21 12.53
CA LEU A 499 5.66 31.24 13.42
C LEU A 499 5.78 31.76 14.84
N TYR A 500 6.19 33.02 15.03
CA TYR A 500 6.33 33.63 16.34
C TYR A 500 4.98 33.66 17.06
N ARG A 501 3.90 33.97 16.32
CA ARG A 501 2.54 33.92 16.85
C ARG A 501 2.13 32.50 17.24
N MET A 502 2.39 31.52 16.37
CA MET A 502 2.04 30.12 16.61
C MET A 502 2.74 29.58 17.87
N VAL A 503 4.05 29.81 18.04
CA VAL A 503 4.77 29.29 19.22
C VAL A 503 4.43 30.04 20.49
N ARG A 504 4.10 31.34 20.40
CA ARG A 504 3.55 32.07 21.55
C ARG A 504 2.21 31.48 21.97
N GLN A 505 1.31 31.18 21.03
CA GLN A 505 0.04 30.53 21.31
C GLN A 505 0.23 29.15 21.97
N LEU A 506 1.19 28.35 21.48
CA LEU A 506 1.51 27.05 22.07
C LEU A 506 2.02 27.21 23.52
N HIS A 507 2.93 28.15 23.75
CA HIS A 507 3.49 28.42 25.08
C HIS A 507 2.43 28.87 26.09
N LEU A 508 1.55 29.80 25.71
CA LEU A 508 0.47 30.29 26.58
C LEU A 508 -0.47 29.15 27.01
N ARG A 509 -0.74 28.18 26.13
CA ARG A 509 -1.58 27.03 26.46
C ARG A 509 -0.91 26.09 27.45
N THR A 510 0.38 25.82 27.28
CA THR A 510 1.15 24.97 28.20
C THR A 510 1.22 25.59 29.61
N GLN A 511 1.22 26.92 29.72
CA GLN A 511 1.19 27.64 31.01
C GLN A 511 -0.22 27.95 31.55
N GLY A 512 -1.28 27.38 30.97
CA GLY A 512 -2.65 27.58 31.47
C GLY A 512 -3.22 28.99 31.26
N GLY A 513 -2.69 29.75 30.28
CA GLY A 513 -3.21 31.05 29.86
C GLY A 513 -2.79 32.24 30.74
N GLN A 514 -1.91 32.06 31.72
CA GLN A 514 -1.33 33.19 32.46
C GLN A 514 -0.15 33.77 31.69
N GLU A 515 -0.26 35.02 31.23
CA GLU A 515 0.90 35.80 30.81
C GLU A 515 1.70 36.19 32.04
N SER A 516 2.98 35.80 32.13
CA SER A 516 3.88 36.46 33.04
C SER A 516 4.04 37.91 32.57
N SER A 517 3.53 38.86 33.35
CA SER A 517 3.50 40.30 33.04
C SER A 517 4.90 40.93 32.80
N SER A 518 5.98 40.16 32.90
CA SER A 518 7.37 40.59 32.85
C SER A 518 8.16 40.12 31.62
N ALA A 519 7.62 39.26 30.76
CA ALA A 519 8.33 38.74 29.58
C ALA A 519 8.02 39.54 28.31
N HIS A 520 9.05 39.91 27.53
CA HIS A 520 8.86 40.59 26.24
C HIS A 520 8.02 39.72 25.27
N PRO A 521 7.11 40.29 24.48
CA PRO A 521 6.15 39.53 23.65
C PRO A 521 6.79 38.55 22.64
N ASP A 522 8.02 38.84 22.23
CA ASP A 522 8.78 38.02 21.26
C ASP A 522 9.67 36.93 21.89
N VAL A 523 9.83 36.84 23.22
CA VAL A 523 10.83 35.94 23.88
C VAL A 523 10.76 34.53 23.30
N ILE A 524 9.56 33.97 23.24
CA ILE A 524 9.32 32.59 22.79
C ILE A 524 9.68 32.40 21.32
N GLY A 525 9.41 33.41 20.48
CA GLY A 525 9.80 33.41 19.08
C GLY A 525 11.30 33.59 18.89
N ASP A 526 11.93 34.45 19.69
CA ASP A 526 13.37 34.70 19.67
C ASP A 526 14.16 33.43 20.07
N CYS A 527 13.58 32.50 20.84
CA CYS A 527 14.15 31.18 21.08
C CYS A 527 14.30 30.32 19.80
N LEU A 528 13.47 30.55 18.77
CA LEU A 528 13.60 29.91 17.45
C LEU A 528 14.50 30.71 16.51
N GLY A 529 14.64 32.00 16.77
CA GLY A 529 15.34 32.98 15.94
C GLY A 529 16.72 32.53 15.47
N PRO A 530 17.63 31.98 16.31
CA PRO A 530 18.95 31.58 15.84
C PRO A 530 18.89 30.41 14.86
N CYS A 531 17.96 29.45 15.03
CA CYS A 531 17.75 28.39 14.04
C CYS A 531 17.26 28.97 12.71
N LEU A 532 16.27 29.87 12.75
CA LEU A 532 15.70 30.51 11.55
C LEU A 532 16.68 31.44 10.83
N ALA A 533 17.63 32.04 11.56
CA ALA A 533 18.62 32.96 10.99
C ALA A 533 19.89 32.22 10.51
N LEU A 534 20.34 31.20 11.23
CA LEU A 534 21.63 30.56 10.99
C LEU A 534 21.52 29.22 10.24
N CYS A 535 20.39 28.52 10.35
CA CYS A 535 20.09 27.24 9.69
C CYS A 535 18.70 27.23 9.02
N PRO A 536 18.30 28.28 8.26
CA PRO A 536 16.99 28.33 7.60
C PRO A 536 16.73 27.16 6.64
N GLU A 537 17.79 26.53 6.12
CA GLU A 537 17.77 25.42 5.17
C GLU A 537 17.32 24.08 5.79
N TYR A 538 17.40 23.93 7.11
CA TYR A 538 16.89 22.77 7.85
C TYR A 538 15.63 23.11 8.65
N SER A 539 14.92 24.16 8.24
CA SER A 539 13.66 24.59 8.86
C SER A 539 12.49 24.31 7.90
N PHE A 540 11.52 23.52 8.34
CA PHE A 540 10.32 23.17 7.59
C PHE A 540 9.07 23.68 8.31
N ILE A 541 8.10 24.07 7.50
CA ILE A 541 6.83 24.65 7.90
C ILE A 541 5.72 23.69 7.51
N LEU A 542 4.81 23.50 8.45
CA LEU A 542 3.55 22.84 8.25
C LEU A 542 2.45 23.89 8.21
N GLU A 543 1.70 23.91 7.12
CA GLU A 543 0.58 24.82 6.92
C GLU A 543 -0.66 24.06 6.43
N ASP A 544 -1.81 24.63 6.73
CA ASP A 544 -3.10 24.25 6.17
C ASP A 544 -3.86 25.50 5.68
N GLU A 545 -5.13 25.35 5.35
CA GLU A 545 -5.99 26.42 4.85
C GLU A 545 -6.10 27.64 5.78
N LEU A 546 -5.83 27.48 7.09
CA LEU A 546 -5.88 28.56 8.08
C LEU A 546 -4.52 29.24 8.29
N GLY A 547 -3.44 28.72 7.70
CA GLY A 547 -2.08 29.25 7.85
C GLY A 547 -1.13 28.24 8.50
N VAL A 548 -0.07 28.76 9.14
CA VAL A 548 0.98 27.92 9.75
C VAL A 548 0.47 27.27 11.03
N CYS A 549 0.51 25.94 11.06
CA CYS A 549 0.04 25.13 12.18
C CYS A 549 1.11 24.20 12.77
N GLY A 550 2.32 24.22 12.21
CA GLY A 550 3.50 23.61 12.83
C GLY A 550 4.81 23.98 12.17
N CYS A 551 5.91 23.64 12.82
CA CYS A 551 7.25 23.74 12.29
C CYS A 551 8.17 22.67 12.89
N VAL A 552 9.18 22.29 12.11
CA VAL A 552 10.32 21.53 12.63
C VAL A 552 11.60 22.24 12.22
N LEU A 553 12.47 22.50 13.19
CA LEU A 553 13.73 23.20 13.00
C LEU A 553 14.87 22.24 13.27
N GLY A 554 15.82 22.17 12.35
CA GLY A 554 17.04 21.38 12.48
C GLY A 554 18.29 22.24 12.55
N ILE A 555 19.24 21.79 13.34
CA ILE A 555 20.62 22.25 13.36
C ILE A 555 21.47 21.10 12.85
N LEU A 556 22.24 21.33 11.78
CA LEU A 556 23.05 20.27 11.18
C LEU A 556 24.25 19.87 12.06
N ASP A 557 25.01 20.86 12.53
CA ASP A 557 26.16 20.67 13.42
C ASP A 557 26.07 21.66 14.58
N VAL A 558 25.74 21.14 15.76
CA VAL A 558 25.55 21.94 16.98
C VAL A 558 26.82 22.71 17.36
N ARG A 559 28.02 22.16 17.11
CA ARG A 559 29.30 22.83 17.42
C ARG A 559 29.48 24.10 16.61
N SER A 560 29.34 24.00 15.28
CA SER A 560 29.46 25.14 14.39
C SER A 560 28.33 26.15 14.60
N PHE A 561 27.12 25.66 14.89
CA PHE A 561 25.98 26.52 15.23
C PHE A 561 26.22 27.33 16.50
N ALA A 562 26.67 26.70 17.59
CA ALA A 562 26.95 27.38 18.86
C ALA A 562 27.97 28.51 18.68
N LYS A 563 29.06 28.27 17.94
CA LYS A 563 30.07 29.30 17.61
C LYS A 563 29.47 30.46 16.82
N ARG A 564 28.65 30.17 15.79
CA ARG A 564 27.97 31.22 15.00
C ARG A 564 26.96 32.00 15.83
N CYS A 565 26.21 31.31 16.70
CA CYS A 565 25.24 31.91 17.61
C CYS A 565 25.94 32.86 18.60
N GLN A 566 27.03 32.42 19.24
CA GLN A 566 27.86 33.26 20.13
C GLN A 566 28.41 34.50 19.42
N ALA A 567 28.82 34.37 18.15
CA ALA A 567 29.41 35.48 17.41
C ALA A 567 28.38 36.50 16.87
N SER A 568 27.18 36.05 16.46
CA SER A 568 26.26 36.86 15.65
C SER A 568 24.85 37.05 16.23
N TRP A 569 24.42 36.17 17.15
CA TRP A 569 23.06 36.18 17.67
C TRP A 569 23.00 36.55 19.15
N ILE A 570 23.83 35.92 19.99
CA ILE A 570 23.88 36.18 21.44
C ILE A 570 24.18 37.65 21.77
N PRO A 571 25.12 38.35 21.09
CA PRO A 571 25.35 39.77 21.38
C PRO A 571 24.10 40.63 21.16
N ALA A 572 23.35 40.39 20.08
CA ALA A 572 22.11 41.11 19.79
C ALA A 572 20.96 40.73 20.73
N MET A 573 20.95 39.50 21.25
CA MET A 573 19.94 39.05 22.21
C MET A 573 20.26 39.44 23.64
N ARG A 574 21.53 39.64 24.04
CA ARG A 574 21.91 40.07 25.40
C ARG A 574 21.38 41.46 25.74
N ASP A 575 21.21 42.32 24.74
CA ASP A 575 20.52 43.61 24.89
C ASP A 575 19.01 43.45 25.17
N LYS A 576 18.41 42.30 24.78
CA LYS A 576 16.98 41.99 24.91
C LYS A 576 16.67 41.06 26.10
N TYR A 577 17.54 40.09 26.40
CA TYR A 577 17.41 39.02 27.39
C TYR A 577 18.77 38.61 27.99
N PRO A 578 18.98 38.76 29.31
CA PRO A 578 20.22 38.37 29.97
C PRO A 578 20.16 36.92 30.51
N GLU A 579 20.33 35.91 29.66
CA GLU A 579 20.58 34.51 30.11
C GLU A 579 21.57 33.77 29.20
N ASP A 580 22.37 32.88 29.79
CA ASP A 580 23.39 32.06 29.09
C ASP A 580 22.81 30.71 28.62
N GLN A 581 23.18 30.30 27.40
CA GLN A 581 22.87 28.96 26.87
C GLN A 581 24.00 27.97 27.24
N GLY A 582 23.64 26.82 27.80
CA GLY A 582 24.59 25.76 28.16
C GLY A 582 25.14 24.98 26.95
N GLU A 583 26.33 24.38 27.12
CA GLU A 583 27.00 23.55 26.12
C GLU A 583 26.67 22.04 26.28
N TYR A 584 26.66 21.32 25.16
CA TYR A 584 26.42 19.87 25.14
C TYR A 584 27.74 19.07 25.24
N PRO A 585 27.76 17.90 25.88
CA PRO A 585 28.98 17.09 26.03
C PRO A 585 29.46 16.54 24.68
N ASP A 586 30.78 16.45 24.52
CA ASP A 586 31.42 16.00 23.27
C ASP A 586 31.01 14.59 22.85
N SER A 587 30.77 13.71 23.81
CA SER A 587 30.33 12.32 23.58
C SER A 587 28.95 12.24 22.93
N LEU A 588 28.01 13.12 23.30
CA LEU A 588 26.71 13.22 22.66
C LEU A 588 26.86 13.69 21.21
N LEU A 589 27.60 14.77 21.00
CA LEU A 589 27.76 15.40 19.69
C LEU A 589 28.58 14.55 18.71
N TYR A 590 29.40 13.61 19.22
CA TYR A 590 30.10 12.64 18.37
C TYR A 590 29.12 11.71 17.63
N HIS A 591 28.14 11.15 18.35
CA HIS A 591 27.15 10.25 17.75
C HIS A 591 25.96 11.00 17.13
N PHE A 592 25.57 12.14 17.71
CA PHE A 592 24.40 12.93 17.32
C PHE A 592 24.81 14.39 17.09
N PRO A 593 25.48 14.71 15.97
CA PRO A 593 25.95 16.07 15.70
C PRO A 593 24.80 17.06 15.43
N SER A 594 23.63 16.56 15.02
CA SER A 594 22.46 17.38 14.71
C SER A 594 21.50 17.49 15.89
N GLN A 595 20.78 18.61 15.97
CA GLN A 595 19.68 18.81 16.92
C GLN A 595 18.40 19.14 16.17
N LEU A 596 17.25 18.72 16.70
CA LEU A 596 15.95 19.14 16.18
C LEU A 596 15.03 19.69 17.26
N ARG A 597 14.06 20.48 16.82
CA ARG A 597 12.93 20.96 17.62
C ARG A 597 11.65 20.89 16.78
N LEU A 598 10.62 20.21 17.30
CA LEU A 598 9.33 20.02 16.65
C LEU A 598 8.24 20.72 17.45
N ASP A 599 7.56 21.70 16.87
CA ASP A 599 6.43 22.41 17.47
C ASP A 599 5.23 22.36 16.52
N ALA A 600 4.09 21.86 16.99
CA ALA A 600 2.86 21.75 16.23
C ALA A 600 1.66 22.08 17.11
N LEU A 601 0.63 22.70 16.54
CA LEU A 601 -0.60 23.00 17.26
C LEU A 601 -1.35 21.69 17.61
N PRO A 602 -2.02 21.62 18.78
CA PRO A 602 -2.76 20.43 19.18
C PRO A 602 -4.03 20.17 18.33
N GLU A 603 -4.53 21.16 17.59
CA GLU A 603 -5.73 21.05 16.72
C GLU A 603 -5.50 20.35 15.38
N LEU A 604 -4.37 19.66 15.20
CA LEU A 604 -4.15 18.82 14.03
C LEU A 604 -5.17 17.68 14.02
N VAL A 605 -5.99 17.64 12.97
CA VAL A 605 -7.02 16.61 12.78
C VAL A 605 -6.39 15.28 12.34
N ASP A 606 -5.27 15.38 11.61
CA ASP A 606 -4.48 14.23 11.20
C ASP A 606 -3.14 14.20 11.95
N ILE A 607 -3.04 13.29 12.93
CA ILE A 607 -1.85 13.11 13.77
C ILE A 607 -0.63 12.61 12.98
N SER A 608 -0.82 12.03 11.78
CA SER A 608 0.28 11.59 10.93
C SER A 608 1.13 12.73 10.41
N VAL A 609 0.55 13.92 10.32
CA VAL A 609 1.20 15.06 9.69
C VAL A 609 2.42 15.54 10.48
N SER A 610 2.37 15.46 11.82
CA SER A 610 3.54 15.70 12.68
C SER A 610 4.67 14.70 12.42
N ARG A 611 4.33 13.42 12.16
CA ARG A 611 5.29 12.40 11.75
C ARG A 611 5.86 12.73 10.38
N THR A 612 5.03 13.04 9.38
CA THR A 612 5.45 13.44 8.04
C THR A 612 6.37 14.67 8.06
N LEU A 613 6.07 15.66 8.90
CA LEU A 613 6.89 16.86 9.10
C LEU A 613 8.27 16.49 9.67
N LEU A 614 8.31 15.67 10.71
CA LEU A 614 9.57 15.17 11.27
C LEU A 614 10.36 14.38 10.22
N THR A 615 9.71 13.45 9.52
CA THR A 615 10.31 12.64 8.45
C THR A 615 10.91 13.51 7.34
N ALA A 616 10.28 14.63 6.97
CA ALA A 616 10.85 15.58 6.01
C ALA A 616 12.19 16.17 6.49
N LEU A 617 12.28 16.59 7.76
CA LEU A 617 13.53 17.07 8.33
C LEU A 617 14.58 15.96 8.43
N LEU A 618 14.22 14.77 8.92
CA LEU A 618 15.15 13.64 9.03
C LEU A 618 15.71 13.24 7.66
N THR A 619 14.86 13.28 6.63
CA THR A 619 15.28 13.06 5.23
C THR A 619 16.33 14.07 4.80
N ALA A 620 16.15 15.35 5.13
CA ALA A 620 17.11 16.41 4.84
C ALA A 620 18.40 16.28 5.67
N LEU A 621 18.32 15.94 6.96
CA LEU A 621 19.50 15.79 7.82
C LEU A 621 20.36 14.59 7.42
N LYS A 622 19.75 13.47 7.02
CA LYS A 622 20.45 12.25 6.59
C LYS A 622 21.47 12.51 5.48
N ALA A 623 21.24 13.53 4.65
CA ALA A 623 22.15 13.96 3.61
C ALA A 623 23.55 14.35 4.13
N ASN A 624 23.64 14.89 5.35
CA ASN A 624 24.85 15.51 5.90
C ASN A 624 25.11 15.16 7.39
N SER A 625 24.30 14.31 8.00
CA SER A 625 24.40 13.93 9.40
C SER A 625 24.17 12.44 9.61
N GLN A 626 24.87 11.88 10.60
CA GLN A 626 24.76 10.49 11.03
C GLN A 626 23.77 10.29 12.18
N GLY A 627 23.37 11.36 12.87
CA GLY A 627 22.52 11.26 14.04
C GLY A 627 21.97 12.61 14.48
N VAL A 628 20.78 12.57 15.08
CA VAL A 628 20.07 13.74 15.57
C VAL A 628 19.55 13.51 16.98
N PHE A 629 19.53 14.56 17.80
CA PHE A 629 18.89 14.53 19.12
C PHE A 629 17.89 15.66 19.31
N CYS A 630 17.03 15.53 20.32
CA CYS A 630 16.14 16.58 20.81
C CYS A 630 16.01 16.53 22.33
N GLU A 631 15.58 17.65 22.92
CA GLU A 631 15.25 17.74 24.35
C GLU A 631 13.74 17.75 24.53
N VAL A 632 13.25 16.95 25.47
CA VAL A 632 11.82 16.84 25.81
C VAL A 632 11.66 16.95 27.32
N GLN A 633 10.63 17.66 27.78
CA GLN A 633 10.35 17.73 29.22
C GLN A 633 9.86 16.37 29.74
N PRO A 634 10.30 15.88 30.91
CA PRO A 634 9.84 14.59 31.47
C PRO A 634 8.33 14.54 31.70
N THR A 635 7.71 15.70 31.89
CA THR A 635 6.26 15.85 32.07
C THR A 635 5.48 15.68 30.76
N ASP A 636 6.11 15.84 29.60
CA ASP A 636 5.49 15.72 28.28
C ASP A 636 5.51 14.26 27.78
N ARG A 637 4.72 13.41 28.45
CA ARG A 637 4.64 11.97 28.16
C ARG A 637 4.21 11.68 26.73
N GLN A 638 3.33 12.51 26.14
CA GLN A 638 2.84 12.32 24.77
C GLN A 638 3.96 12.51 23.75
N ARG A 639 4.80 13.55 23.91
CA ARG A 639 5.94 13.79 23.02
C ARG A 639 7.03 12.72 23.17
N LEU A 640 7.28 12.24 24.40
CA LEU A 640 8.18 11.11 24.65
C LEU A 640 7.71 9.85 23.92
N GLU A 641 6.44 9.46 24.10
CA GLU A 641 5.87 8.27 23.44
C GLU A 641 5.88 8.41 21.91
N PHE A 642 5.55 9.60 21.39
CA PHE A 642 5.59 9.90 19.96
C PHE A 642 6.98 9.70 19.37
N LEU A 643 8.03 10.27 19.98
CA LEU A 643 9.41 10.16 19.48
C LEU A 643 9.96 8.73 19.63
N THR A 644 9.66 8.04 20.72
CA THR A 644 10.07 6.64 20.90
C THR A 644 9.45 5.71 19.84
N LYS A 645 8.18 5.91 19.47
CA LYS A 645 7.54 5.20 18.35
C LYS A 645 8.18 5.49 16.99
N LEU A 646 8.91 6.61 16.89
CA LEU A 646 9.71 7.00 15.72
C LEU A 646 11.18 6.61 15.87
N GLY A 647 11.50 5.69 16.79
CA GLY A 647 12.84 5.12 16.99
C GLY A 647 13.86 6.06 17.61
N PHE A 648 13.42 7.10 18.32
CA PHE A 648 14.30 7.85 19.21
C PHE A 648 14.50 7.09 20.52
N LEU A 649 15.72 7.11 21.04
CA LEU A 649 16.12 6.44 22.27
C LEU A 649 16.60 7.45 23.30
N GLU A 650 16.30 7.20 24.57
CA GLU A 650 16.81 8.02 25.67
C GLU A 650 18.32 7.87 25.82
N ILE A 651 19.02 9.01 25.86
CA ILE A 651 20.45 9.08 26.08
C ILE A 651 20.69 9.50 27.53
N LEU A 652 21.21 8.56 28.32
CA LEU A 652 21.62 8.84 29.70
C LEU A 652 22.73 9.90 29.70
N ARG A 653 22.46 11.03 30.36
CA ARG A 653 23.48 12.06 30.58
C ARG A 653 24.50 11.53 31.58
N GLY A 654 25.73 11.30 31.13
CA GLY A 654 26.88 11.25 32.03
C GLY A 654 27.08 12.62 32.69
N GLU A 655 27.32 12.61 34.00
CA GLU A 655 27.57 13.73 34.92
C GLU A 655 27.80 15.13 34.30
N ALA A 656 26.73 15.84 33.93
CA ALA A 656 26.75 17.29 33.66
C ALA A 656 25.34 17.91 33.80
N ARG A 657 25.27 19.11 34.40
CA ARG A 657 24.18 19.73 35.20
C ARG A 657 22.85 20.16 34.51
N SER A 658 21.81 20.23 35.36
CA SER A 658 20.74 21.26 35.56
C SER A 658 19.59 21.53 34.58
N ARG A 659 19.49 20.92 33.40
CA ARG A 659 18.23 20.98 32.62
C ARG A 659 17.36 19.77 32.94
N GLU A 660 16.16 19.99 33.47
CA GLU A 660 15.17 18.94 33.78
C GLU A 660 14.74 18.11 32.55
N GLY A 661 15.10 18.51 31.32
CA GLY A 661 14.75 17.80 30.08
C GLY A 661 15.48 16.47 29.84
N VAL A 662 14.73 15.49 29.33
CA VAL A 662 15.21 14.21 28.77
C VAL A 662 15.80 14.44 27.39
N VAL A 663 16.95 13.82 27.09
CA VAL A 663 17.58 13.85 25.76
C VAL A 663 17.22 12.57 25.01
N LEU A 664 16.59 12.72 23.85
CA LEU A 664 16.25 11.63 22.95
C LEU A 664 17.09 11.72 21.67
N GLY A 665 17.78 10.65 21.28
CA GLY A 665 18.61 10.58 20.08
C GLY A 665 18.19 9.49 19.10
N ARG A 666 18.43 9.73 17.81
CA ARG A 666 18.16 8.80 16.71
C ARG A 666 19.33 8.84 15.72
N LEU A 667 19.83 7.66 15.36
CA LEU A 667 20.75 7.52 14.23
C LEU A 667 19.98 7.63 12.91
N LEU A 668 20.57 8.33 11.95
CA LEU A 668 19.96 8.56 10.64
C LEU A 668 20.45 7.52 9.65
#